data_AF-A0A8T4MBG2-F1
#
_entry.id   AF-A0A8T4MBG2-F1
#
_cell.length_a   1.000
_cell.length_b   1.000
_cell.length_c   1.000
_cell.angle_alpha   90.00
_cell.angle_beta   90.00
_cell.angle_gamma   90.00
#
_symmetry.space_group_name_H-M   'P 1'
#
loop_
_entity.id
_entity.type
_entity.pdbx_description
1 polymer ?
#
loop_
_entity_poly.entity_id
_entity_poly.type
_entity_poly.pdbx_seq_one_letter_code
_entity_poly.pdbx_strand_id
1 'polypeptide(L)'
;MKKSKKIICTIGPASLNKQTLNLLKDRGVDYFRINLSHTPLGEIEEKILELKKFDVPIIIDTEGSQVRTGNTYDIFLKEGLEIKLYNKEISCNENNLFLTPLNILHKLQAGDLILVDFNSVLLKVSDISKLNSEGCVSCKILLGGGIGGRKAVHIDNSTPLDTFSLKDLKAIELAKKHNINTFTLSFIRTKEDLIHFKKLYPGATFYAKVETKDALLNLDEIIEYSDGILIDRGDLSKEVAIEKIPLVQKYVLNRAVKSGKEAFVATNTLEKMSSSLKPDRSEANDIINTFLDGATGIALTKETATGTYPVETVNMLLTLIEQLEYLELDMDSTKEEIFKKIIEKNYFGDFNVPSLIPNPHGGKLVKRVVENISEIDLSSMKKLVIDEETLMDVEQIAIGSFSPLEGFMCKENFEGVLNSMRLLNNIVWTLPIILQIKEDVANKFSPGEKIALIYNKDNQIYAILNLEEIYKIDKLAVVKKWFGSDSLDHPGVKKIMEGGEYLFGGKVDLIKRRDSPYKLHELTPEQTRRIFSERGWKKVVGFHTRNVIHRCHEFIQLESMKKGCCDGLFVHPIIGKKKKGDFETDVIVKTYEKMINDIYPKEKVVFSAFSTFSRYAGPREAVFTALVRKNFGCTHFIVGRDHTGVGEFYSPNASHDIFDKFTKEELGIIPVKFDKVFYSEIQKKHIHEPEDPSHPEDMKLHISGTQVREMLRRGITPPDWFMRPEISKIILEKIKNGESVFVGEDSKFAKVLWFTGLSGSGKTTIANNMKKELENLGKKVKIIDGDLVRENLHKHLGFSVEDIKTNNKLIAELCLQELKNYDYILVPIISPFKESRNLARELFGKDFIEVFVNCSLDECKKRDVKGLYEKVAKGELNNFIGIHTPYEFPENSDVILKTSIENVEESVQKVLNFLGP
;
A
#
# COMPACT_ATOMS: atom_id res chain seq x y z
N MET A 1 14.14 31.76 -19.12
CA MET A 1 13.77 30.41 -18.65
C MET A 1 14.59 30.12 -17.40
N LYS A 2 13.96 29.90 -16.23
CA LYS A 2 14.68 29.38 -15.04
C LYS A 2 15.30 28.05 -15.45
N LYS A 3 16.64 27.90 -15.37
CA LYS A 3 17.28 26.59 -15.58
C LYS A 3 16.76 25.66 -14.49
N SER A 4 16.10 24.56 -14.86
CA SER A 4 15.72 23.51 -13.91
C SER A 4 16.98 22.91 -13.30
N LYS A 5 16.96 22.65 -12.00
CA LYS A 5 18.07 21.96 -11.32
C LYS A 5 18.15 20.52 -11.83
N LYS A 6 19.34 20.07 -12.21
CA LYS A 6 19.57 18.76 -12.87
C LYS A 6 20.06 17.68 -11.90
N ILE A 7 19.79 16.42 -12.20
CA ILE A 7 20.19 15.24 -11.43
C ILE A 7 20.94 14.26 -12.33
N ILE A 8 22.18 13.91 -11.94
CA ILE A 8 22.95 12.83 -12.56
C ILE A 8 22.91 11.64 -11.62
N CYS A 9 22.44 10.47 -12.07
CA CYS A 9 22.46 9.24 -11.28
C CYS A 9 23.54 8.29 -11.81
N THR A 10 24.47 7.90 -10.94
CA THR A 10 25.47 6.88 -11.29
C THR A 10 24.84 5.50 -11.26
N ILE A 11 24.90 4.78 -12.37
CA ILE A 11 24.30 3.45 -12.47
C ILE A 11 25.32 2.38 -12.07
N GLY A 12 24.93 1.55 -11.12
CA GLY A 12 25.73 0.44 -10.58
C GLY A 12 24.84 -0.73 -10.16
N PRO A 13 25.37 -1.72 -9.42
CA PRO A 13 24.63 -2.94 -9.05
C PRO A 13 23.26 -2.72 -8.40
N ALA A 14 23.11 -1.67 -7.58
CA ALA A 14 21.83 -1.38 -6.91
C ALA A 14 20.76 -0.78 -7.86
N SER A 15 21.20 -0.13 -8.92
CA SER A 15 20.33 0.57 -9.88
C SER A 15 20.22 -0.13 -11.23
N LEU A 16 21.13 -1.04 -11.58
CA LEU A 16 21.17 -1.76 -12.86
C LEU A 16 20.17 -2.93 -12.88
N ASN A 17 18.89 -2.61 -12.70
CA ASN A 17 17.78 -3.52 -12.97
C ASN A 17 16.61 -2.73 -13.57
N LYS A 18 15.79 -3.40 -14.38
CA LYS A 18 14.70 -2.76 -15.14
C LYS A 18 13.72 -1.98 -14.25
N GLN A 19 13.43 -2.47 -13.05
CA GLN A 19 12.48 -1.82 -12.15
C GLN A 19 13.05 -0.49 -11.62
N THR A 20 14.28 -0.50 -11.08
CA THR A 20 14.93 0.71 -10.56
C THR A 20 15.19 1.73 -11.67
N LEU A 21 15.65 1.32 -12.85
CA LEU A 21 15.89 2.23 -13.97
C LEU A 21 14.59 2.93 -14.44
N ASN A 22 13.48 2.21 -14.51
CA ASN A 22 12.17 2.81 -14.81
C ASN A 22 11.74 3.79 -13.72
N LEU A 23 11.96 3.48 -12.44
CA LEU A 23 11.67 4.40 -11.34
C LEU A 23 12.49 5.68 -11.44
N LEU A 24 13.81 5.58 -11.68
CA LEU A 24 14.71 6.72 -11.84
C LEU A 24 14.32 7.59 -13.05
N LYS A 25 14.05 6.97 -14.20
CA LYS A 25 13.52 7.66 -15.39
C LYS A 25 12.24 8.43 -15.05
N ASP A 26 11.30 7.77 -14.40
CA ASP A 26 10.00 8.32 -14.02
C ASP A 26 10.10 9.50 -13.05
N ARG A 27 11.21 9.63 -12.33
CA ARG A 27 11.52 10.78 -11.46
C ARG A 27 12.13 11.96 -12.21
N GLY A 28 12.41 11.82 -13.50
CA GLY A 28 12.95 12.89 -14.34
C GLY A 28 14.46 13.09 -14.17
N VAL A 29 15.21 12.01 -13.89
CA VAL A 29 16.69 12.05 -13.88
C VAL A 29 17.21 12.49 -15.24
N ASP A 30 18.06 13.52 -15.28
CA ASP A 30 18.58 14.09 -16.51
C ASP A 30 19.62 13.20 -17.21
N TYR A 31 20.44 12.50 -16.42
CA TYR A 31 21.49 11.63 -16.95
C TYR A 31 21.67 10.34 -16.18
N PHE A 32 21.85 9.23 -16.91
CA PHE A 32 22.44 8.01 -16.38
C PHE A 32 23.96 8.03 -16.60
N ARG A 33 24.72 8.07 -15.51
CA ARG A 33 26.18 8.10 -15.51
C ARG A 33 26.76 6.71 -15.48
N ILE A 34 27.61 6.41 -16.45
CA ILE A 34 28.52 5.25 -16.43
C ILE A 34 29.87 5.73 -15.91
N ASN A 35 30.21 5.34 -14.67
CA ASN A 35 31.52 5.63 -14.09
C ASN A 35 32.55 4.60 -14.56
N LEU A 36 33.56 5.05 -15.30
CA LEU A 36 34.60 4.17 -15.84
C LEU A 36 35.51 3.63 -14.75
N SER A 37 35.83 4.35 -13.68
CA SER A 37 36.69 3.83 -12.58
C SER A 37 36.19 2.52 -11.97
N HIS A 38 34.88 2.26 -12.04
CA HIS A 38 34.24 1.05 -11.52
C HIS A 38 33.64 0.13 -12.60
N THR A 39 33.70 0.51 -13.88
CA THR A 39 33.20 -0.30 -14.99
C THR A 39 34.36 -0.90 -15.77
N PRO A 40 34.57 -2.23 -15.76
CA PRO A 40 35.57 -2.89 -16.59
C PRO A 40 35.36 -2.60 -18.08
N LEU A 41 36.45 -2.50 -18.85
CA LEU A 41 36.40 -2.17 -20.29
C LEU A 41 35.46 -3.09 -21.09
N GLY A 42 35.43 -4.39 -20.77
CA GLY A 42 34.57 -5.37 -21.46
C GLY A 42 33.07 -5.20 -21.19
N GLU A 43 32.67 -4.48 -20.14
CA GLU A 43 31.27 -4.30 -19.74
C GLU A 43 30.68 -2.96 -20.21
N ILE A 44 31.50 -2.03 -20.70
CA ILE A 44 31.06 -0.68 -21.06
C ILE A 44 29.99 -0.72 -22.16
N GLU A 45 30.24 -1.48 -23.23
CA GLU A 45 29.31 -1.57 -24.36
C GLU A 45 27.97 -2.20 -23.96
N GLU A 46 27.99 -3.27 -23.15
CA GLU A 46 26.79 -3.91 -22.64
C GLU A 46 25.95 -2.93 -21.80
N LYS A 47 26.60 -2.18 -20.89
CA LYS A 47 25.90 -1.16 -20.08
C LYS A 47 25.30 -0.05 -20.94
N ILE A 48 26.01 0.42 -21.97
CA ILE A 48 25.46 1.43 -22.90
C ILE A 48 24.19 0.90 -23.58
N LEU A 49 24.23 -0.33 -24.09
CA LEU A 49 23.09 -0.96 -24.76
C LEU A 49 21.90 -1.17 -23.82
N GLU A 50 22.15 -1.53 -22.57
CA GLU A 50 21.09 -1.68 -21.57
C GLU A 50 20.44 -0.33 -21.23
N LEU A 51 21.23 0.70 -20.94
CA LEU A 51 20.72 2.01 -20.54
C LEU A 51 20.00 2.75 -21.68
N LYS A 52 20.40 2.54 -22.93
CA LYS A 52 19.71 3.10 -24.10
C LYS A 52 18.25 2.68 -24.20
N LYS A 53 17.85 1.55 -23.59
CA LYS A 53 16.45 1.10 -23.56
C LYS A 53 15.54 2.06 -22.77
N PHE A 54 16.10 2.98 -21.98
CA PHE A 54 15.35 3.79 -21.03
C PHE A 54 15.11 5.25 -21.46
N ASP A 55 15.54 5.70 -22.64
CA ASP A 55 15.32 7.09 -23.12
C ASP A 55 15.71 8.16 -22.08
N VAL A 56 16.78 7.89 -21.36
CA VAL A 56 17.47 8.86 -20.49
C VAL A 56 18.87 9.05 -21.09
N PRO A 57 19.33 10.29 -21.34
CA PRO A 57 20.67 10.55 -21.84
C PRO A 57 21.75 9.88 -20.99
N ILE A 58 22.75 9.30 -21.66
CA ILE A 58 23.90 8.66 -20.98
C ILE A 58 25.03 9.68 -20.91
N ILE A 59 25.66 9.80 -19.74
CA ILE A 59 26.90 10.55 -19.55
C ILE A 59 28.03 9.58 -19.18
N ILE A 60 29.14 9.64 -19.91
CA ILE A 60 30.31 8.80 -19.63
C ILE A 60 31.26 9.59 -18.76
N ASP A 61 31.58 9.04 -17.59
CA ASP A 61 32.51 9.63 -16.65
C ASP A 61 33.86 8.93 -16.76
N THR A 62 34.84 9.63 -17.33
CA THR A 62 36.17 9.08 -17.61
C THR A 62 36.88 8.73 -16.30
N GLU A 63 37.79 7.76 -16.32
CA GLU A 63 38.60 7.46 -15.13
C GLU A 63 39.79 8.42 -15.01
N GLY A 64 40.32 8.90 -16.15
CA GLY A 64 41.54 9.69 -16.21
C GLY A 64 42.77 8.86 -15.84
N SER A 65 43.96 9.35 -16.17
CA SER A 65 45.19 8.65 -15.76
C SER A 65 45.59 9.04 -14.34
N GLN A 66 45.49 8.08 -13.44
CA GLN A 66 45.92 8.20 -12.05
C GLN A 66 46.89 7.09 -11.69
N VAL A 67 47.88 7.39 -10.85
CA VAL A 67 48.73 6.35 -10.26
C VAL A 67 47.94 5.64 -9.16
N ARG A 68 47.89 4.31 -9.19
CA ARG A 68 47.24 3.51 -8.16
C ARG A 68 48.12 2.36 -7.70
N THR A 69 47.89 1.85 -6.50
CA THR A 69 48.49 0.61 -6.05
C THR A 69 47.90 -0.58 -6.81
N GLY A 70 48.66 -1.66 -6.89
CA GLY A 70 48.19 -2.95 -7.36
C GLY A 70 46.99 -3.46 -6.57
N ASN A 71 46.32 -4.48 -7.12
CA ASN A 71 45.24 -5.13 -6.39
C ASN A 71 45.80 -5.86 -5.16
N THR A 72 45.21 -5.61 -3.97
CA THR A 72 45.63 -6.22 -2.71
C THR A 72 44.46 -6.34 -1.74
N TYR A 73 44.51 -7.33 -0.85
CA TYR A 73 43.71 -7.29 0.39
C TYR A 73 44.24 -6.20 1.32
N ASP A 74 43.50 -5.87 2.38
CA ASP A 74 43.95 -4.90 3.37
C ASP A 74 45.23 -5.39 4.05
N ILE A 75 46.33 -4.70 3.79
CA ILE A 75 47.66 -4.97 4.36
C ILE A 75 48.09 -3.76 5.19
N PHE A 76 48.84 -4.01 6.26
CA PHE A 76 49.27 -2.95 7.17
C PHE A 76 50.78 -2.76 7.06
N LEU A 77 51.20 -1.55 6.65
CA LEU A 77 52.60 -1.20 6.51
C LEU A 77 53.12 -0.57 7.80
N LYS A 78 54.20 -1.11 8.36
CA LYS A 78 54.80 -0.60 9.60
C LYS A 78 55.85 0.46 9.31
N GLU A 79 55.81 1.55 10.07
CA GLU A 79 56.77 2.64 9.99
C GLU A 79 58.21 2.16 10.22
N GLY A 80 59.15 2.75 9.48
CA GLY A 80 60.59 2.47 9.59
C GLY A 80 61.08 1.27 8.77
N LEU A 81 60.19 0.40 8.30
CA LEU A 81 60.54 -0.74 7.45
C LEU A 81 60.74 -0.33 5.98
N GLU A 82 61.33 -1.23 5.19
CA GLU A 82 61.45 -1.08 3.74
C GLU A 82 60.38 -1.88 2.99
N ILE A 83 59.99 -1.35 1.83
CA ILE A 83 59.06 -1.98 0.90
C ILE A 83 59.58 -1.84 -0.53
N LYS A 84 59.33 -2.84 -1.38
CA LYS A 84 59.72 -2.82 -2.79
C LYS A 84 58.53 -2.55 -3.69
N LEU A 85 58.65 -1.58 -4.59
CA LEU A 85 57.70 -1.32 -5.67
C LEU A 85 58.19 -2.01 -6.94
N TYR A 86 57.36 -2.81 -7.61
CA TYR A 86 57.71 -3.52 -8.86
C TYR A 86 57.05 -2.91 -10.09
N ASN A 87 57.72 -3.02 -11.24
CA ASN A 87 57.23 -2.58 -12.56
C ASN A 87 56.47 -3.69 -13.31
N LYS A 88 56.00 -4.71 -12.59
CA LYS A 88 55.17 -5.81 -13.09
C LYS A 88 54.11 -6.15 -12.05
N GLU A 89 53.02 -6.75 -12.48
CA GLU A 89 52.00 -7.25 -11.56
C GLU A 89 52.60 -8.36 -10.67
N ILE A 90 52.43 -8.21 -9.37
CA ILE A 90 52.88 -9.16 -8.34
C ILE A 90 51.84 -9.25 -7.22
N SER A 91 51.93 -10.28 -6.38
CA SER A 91 51.13 -10.33 -5.16
C SER A 91 51.63 -9.26 -4.19
N CYS A 92 50.78 -8.26 -3.95
CA CYS A 92 51.02 -7.23 -2.95
C CYS A 92 50.99 -7.82 -1.53
N ASN A 93 51.92 -7.41 -0.67
CA ASN A 93 52.02 -7.75 0.74
C ASN A 93 52.84 -6.69 1.50
N GLU A 94 53.15 -6.92 2.77
CA GLU A 94 53.86 -5.97 3.63
C GLU A 94 55.29 -5.64 3.14
N ASN A 95 55.85 -6.42 2.21
CA ASN A 95 57.20 -6.25 1.68
C ASN A 95 57.23 -5.82 0.21
N ASN A 96 56.14 -6.01 -0.55
CA ASN A 96 56.13 -5.81 -1.99
C ASN A 96 54.81 -5.19 -2.46
N LEU A 97 54.88 -4.21 -3.35
CA LEU A 97 53.75 -3.61 -4.06
C LEU A 97 54.10 -3.40 -5.53
N PHE A 98 53.10 -3.09 -6.34
CA PHE A 98 53.32 -2.48 -7.65
C PHE A 98 52.41 -1.27 -7.82
N LEU A 99 52.76 -0.38 -8.75
CA LEU A 99 51.95 0.79 -9.10
C LEU A 99 51.44 0.67 -10.53
N THR A 100 50.22 1.12 -10.79
CA THR A 100 49.65 1.25 -12.13
C THR A 100 49.53 2.73 -12.50
N PRO A 101 49.91 3.15 -13.72
CA PRO A 101 50.50 2.32 -14.77
C PRO A 101 51.94 1.88 -14.43
N LEU A 102 52.33 0.66 -14.80
CA LEU A 102 53.60 0.02 -14.40
C LEU A 102 54.85 0.84 -14.78
N ASN A 103 54.75 1.61 -15.86
CA ASN A 103 55.83 2.48 -16.34
C ASN A 103 56.12 3.67 -15.41
N ILE A 104 55.27 3.94 -14.41
CA ILE A 104 55.47 5.05 -13.46
C ILE A 104 56.77 4.89 -12.66
N LEU A 105 57.22 3.66 -12.41
CA LEU A 105 58.47 3.43 -11.66
C LEU A 105 59.70 3.99 -12.38
N HIS A 106 59.69 4.04 -13.73
CA HIS A 106 60.77 4.64 -14.52
C HIS A 106 60.82 6.17 -14.39
N LYS A 107 59.80 6.78 -13.79
CA LYS A 107 59.73 8.22 -13.55
C LYS A 107 60.13 8.61 -12.11
N LEU A 108 60.37 7.65 -11.22
CA LEU A 108 60.74 7.90 -9.82
C LEU A 108 62.22 8.27 -9.68
N GLN A 109 62.50 9.19 -8.77
CA GLN A 109 63.86 9.58 -8.36
C GLN A 109 64.11 9.22 -6.89
N ALA A 110 65.38 8.95 -6.56
CA ALA A 110 65.77 8.76 -5.17
C ALA A 110 65.44 10.01 -4.34
N GLY A 111 64.74 9.83 -3.22
CA GLY A 111 64.26 10.91 -2.37
C GLY A 111 62.81 11.33 -2.62
N ASP A 112 62.18 10.91 -3.73
CA ASP A 112 60.77 11.20 -3.98
C ASP A 112 59.88 10.66 -2.86
N LEU A 113 58.84 11.43 -2.54
CA LEU A 113 57.79 11.02 -1.62
C LEU A 113 56.63 10.43 -2.41
N ILE A 114 56.16 9.26 -1.95
CA ILE A 114 55.04 8.53 -2.50
C ILE A 114 53.99 8.40 -1.42
N LEU A 115 52.90 9.13 -1.57
CA LEU A 115 51.75 9.11 -0.67
C LEU A 115 50.73 8.10 -1.20
N VAL A 116 50.36 7.12 -0.39
CA VAL A 116 49.33 6.12 -0.73
C VAL A 116 48.08 6.39 0.09
N ASP A 117 46.93 6.43 -0.59
CA ASP A 117 45.62 6.69 0.01
C ASP A 117 45.63 7.97 0.87
N PHE A 118 46.22 9.04 0.31
CA PHE A 118 46.11 10.43 0.77
C PHE A 118 46.48 10.66 2.25
N ASN A 119 47.69 10.23 2.60
CA ASN A 119 48.34 10.26 3.92
C ASN A 119 48.17 8.99 4.78
N SER A 120 47.46 7.97 4.31
CA SER A 120 47.40 6.69 5.04
C SER A 120 48.79 6.04 5.17
N VAL A 121 49.59 6.11 4.11
CA VAL A 121 50.99 5.69 4.12
C VAL A 121 51.85 6.71 3.37
N LEU A 122 53.01 7.04 3.94
CA LEU A 122 54.03 7.86 3.29
C LEU A 122 55.28 7.01 3.05
N LEU A 123 55.67 6.85 1.80
CA LEU A 123 56.90 6.18 1.41
C LEU A 123 57.92 7.22 0.91
N LYS A 124 59.20 6.96 1.13
CA LYS A 124 60.31 7.70 0.51
C LYS A 124 61.16 6.76 -0.32
N VAL A 125 61.35 7.07 -1.59
CA VAL A 125 62.20 6.28 -2.48
C VAL A 125 63.63 6.28 -1.95
N SER A 126 64.15 5.11 -1.58
CA SER A 126 65.48 4.94 -1.01
C SER A 126 66.52 4.52 -2.04
N ASP A 127 66.17 3.65 -3.00
CA ASP A 127 67.09 3.14 -4.01
C ASP A 127 66.36 2.75 -5.32
N ILE A 128 66.86 3.27 -6.45
CA ILE A 128 66.34 3.01 -7.80
C ILE A 128 67.29 2.13 -8.64
N SER A 129 68.48 1.80 -8.14
CA SER A 129 69.54 1.09 -8.90
C SER A 129 69.08 -0.28 -9.43
N LYS A 130 68.13 -0.91 -8.73
CA LYS A 130 67.58 -2.23 -9.05
C LYS A 130 66.44 -2.20 -10.08
N LEU A 131 66.04 -1.04 -10.57
CA LEU A 131 64.91 -0.94 -11.51
C LEU A 131 65.21 -1.63 -12.84
N ASN A 132 66.42 -1.45 -13.39
CA ASN A 132 66.78 -2.04 -14.68
C ASN A 132 67.16 -3.53 -14.59
N SER A 133 67.68 -3.97 -13.44
CA SER A 133 68.14 -5.35 -13.24
C SER A 133 67.06 -6.28 -12.65
N GLU A 134 66.30 -5.81 -11.67
CA GLU A 134 65.31 -6.59 -10.92
C GLU A 134 63.86 -6.12 -11.16
N GLY A 135 63.66 -4.99 -11.84
CA GLY A 135 62.33 -4.43 -12.09
C GLY A 135 61.69 -3.78 -10.86
N CYS A 136 62.47 -3.38 -9.86
CA CYS A 136 61.93 -2.81 -8.63
C CYS A 136 62.69 -1.59 -8.09
N VAL A 137 61.97 -0.77 -7.32
CA VAL A 137 62.47 0.38 -6.56
C VAL A 137 62.25 0.11 -5.08
N SER A 138 63.26 0.36 -4.24
CA SER A 138 63.14 0.26 -2.78
C SER A 138 62.64 1.57 -2.21
N CYS A 139 61.74 1.50 -1.23
CA CYS A 139 61.21 2.64 -0.51
C CYS A 139 61.26 2.40 1.00
N LYS A 140 61.52 3.45 1.77
CA LYS A 140 61.38 3.46 3.23
C LYS A 140 59.99 3.95 3.61
N ILE A 141 59.32 3.24 4.52
CA ILE A 141 58.02 3.65 5.05
C ILE A 141 58.26 4.72 6.12
N LEU A 142 57.95 5.98 5.80
CA LEU A 142 58.08 7.12 6.71
C LEU A 142 56.90 7.24 7.66
N LEU A 143 55.69 6.91 7.19
CA LEU A 143 54.47 6.81 8.01
C LEU A 143 53.75 5.51 7.61
N GLY A 144 53.51 4.65 8.60
CA GLY A 144 52.81 3.39 8.42
C GLY A 144 51.28 3.51 8.51
N GLY A 145 50.56 2.51 7.98
CA GLY A 145 49.10 2.50 7.94
C GLY A 145 48.53 1.35 7.12
N GLY A 146 47.20 1.24 7.11
CA GLY A 146 46.49 0.25 6.30
C GLY A 146 46.36 0.70 4.85
N ILE A 147 46.65 -0.21 3.90
CA ILE A 147 46.43 -0.01 2.47
C ILE A 147 45.62 -1.16 1.89
N GLY A 148 44.67 -0.81 1.01
CA GLY A 148 43.88 -1.77 0.23
C GLY A 148 44.30 -1.79 -1.24
N GLY A 149 43.60 -2.59 -2.04
CA GLY A 149 43.81 -2.69 -3.48
C GLY A 149 43.39 -1.43 -4.23
N ARG A 150 44.13 -1.08 -5.30
CA ARG A 150 43.77 -0.01 -6.25
C ARG A 150 43.61 1.37 -5.60
N LYS A 151 44.37 1.64 -4.53
CA LYS A 151 44.37 2.94 -3.83
C LYS A 151 45.15 3.95 -4.63
N ALA A 152 44.71 5.20 -4.61
CA ALA A 152 45.38 6.27 -5.33
C ALA A 152 46.74 6.58 -4.71
N VAL A 153 47.68 6.98 -5.57
CA VAL A 153 49.06 7.28 -5.22
C VAL A 153 49.45 8.65 -5.77
N HIS A 154 50.01 9.49 -4.91
CA HIS A 154 50.59 10.78 -5.28
C HIS A 154 52.11 10.73 -5.16
N ILE A 155 52.82 11.32 -6.12
CA ILE A 155 54.28 11.35 -6.19
C ILE A 155 54.71 12.82 -6.36
N ASP A 156 55.43 13.36 -5.39
CA ASP A 156 55.70 14.80 -5.26
C ASP A 156 56.39 15.45 -6.48
N ASN A 157 57.25 14.73 -7.20
CA ASN A 157 57.99 15.25 -8.37
C ASN A 157 57.68 14.49 -9.67
N SER A 158 56.51 13.88 -9.80
CA SER A 158 56.19 13.10 -11.01
C SER A 158 56.03 13.97 -12.26
N THR A 159 56.54 13.48 -13.39
CA THR A 159 56.17 14.03 -14.71
C THR A 159 54.69 13.78 -14.99
N PRO A 160 53.97 14.73 -15.63
CA PRO A 160 52.54 14.58 -15.91
C PRO A 160 52.23 13.25 -16.61
N LEU A 161 51.16 12.59 -16.16
CA LEU A 161 50.56 11.48 -16.89
C LEU A 161 49.77 12.03 -18.08
N ASP A 162 49.59 11.23 -19.13
CA ASP A 162 48.63 11.55 -20.19
C ASP A 162 47.25 11.73 -19.55
N THR A 163 46.49 12.75 -19.93
CA THR A 163 45.19 13.06 -19.31
C THR A 163 44.22 11.86 -19.31
N PHE A 164 44.16 11.14 -20.44
CA PHE A 164 43.22 10.05 -20.67
C PHE A 164 43.92 8.70 -20.63
N SER A 165 43.34 7.76 -19.90
CA SER A 165 43.81 6.38 -19.88
C SER A 165 43.53 5.65 -21.20
N LEU A 166 44.20 4.52 -21.46
CA LEU A 166 43.86 3.64 -22.59
C LEU A 166 42.40 3.18 -22.57
N LYS A 167 41.83 3.06 -21.38
CA LYS A 167 40.43 2.68 -21.20
C LYS A 167 39.48 3.82 -21.55
N ASP A 168 39.84 5.05 -21.21
CA ASP A 168 39.09 6.25 -21.62
C ASP A 168 39.06 6.38 -23.14
N LEU A 169 40.20 6.20 -23.82
CA LEU A 169 40.27 6.26 -25.28
C LEU A 169 39.35 5.23 -25.94
N LYS A 170 39.36 3.98 -25.46
CA LYS A 170 38.46 2.94 -25.96
C LYS A 170 37.00 3.22 -25.62
N ALA A 171 36.72 3.78 -24.45
CA ALA A 171 35.36 4.18 -24.07
C ALA A 171 34.83 5.31 -24.96
N ILE A 172 35.68 6.27 -25.36
CA ILE A 172 35.35 7.33 -26.32
C ILE A 172 35.03 6.73 -27.70
N GLU A 173 35.77 5.72 -28.16
CA GLU A 173 35.45 5.01 -29.40
C GLU A 173 34.09 4.30 -29.34
N LEU A 174 33.80 3.61 -28.23
CA LEU A 174 32.48 3.01 -28.00
C LEU A 174 31.37 4.05 -27.93
N ALA A 175 31.63 5.19 -27.30
CA ALA A 175 30.68 6.30 -27.22
C ALA A 175 30.33 6.83 -28.62
N LYS A 176 31.33 7.03 -29.49
CA LYS A 176 31.12 7.41 -30.89
C LYS A 176 30.29 6.36 -31.65
N LYS A 177 30.66 5.08 -31.52
CA LYS A 177 29.93 3.96 -32.14
C LYS A 177 28.45 3.97 -31.75
N HIS A 178 28.15 4.37 -30.52
CA HIS A 178 26.80 4.39 -29.96
C HIS A 178 26.16 5.79 -29.90
N ASN A 179 26.74 6.82 -30.53
CA ASN A 179 26.21 8.19 -30.52
C ASN A 179 25.99 8.77 -29.10
N ILE A 180 26.86 8.43 -28.15
CA ILE A 180 26.87 9.03 -26.80
C ILE A 180 27.82 10.23 -26.83
N ASN A 181 27.27 11.43 -26.67
CA ASN A 181 27.98 12.69 -26.88
C ASN A 181 28.26 13.48 -25.58
N THR A 182 27.88 12.96 -24.41
CA THR A 182 27.99 13.69 -23.14
C THR A 182 29.01 13.02 -22.22
N PHE A 183 29.94 13.81 -21.66
CA PHE A 183 31.05 13.31 -20.83
C PHE A 183 31.31 14.13 -19.58
N THR A 184 31.79 13.49 -18.51
CA THR A 184 32.55 14.17 -17.44
C THR A 184 33.99 13.71 -17.50
N LEU A 185 34.92 14.66 -17.51
CA LEU A 185 36.34 14.42 -17.74
C LEU A 185 37.10 14.51 -16.43
N SER A 186 37.61 13.37 -15.95
CA SER A 186 38.39 13.27 -14.70
C SER A 186 39.83 13.73 -14.85
N PHE A 187 40.38 14.26 -13.76
CA PHE A 187 41.76 14.71 -13.58
C PHE A 187 42.25 15.75 -14.60
N ILE A 188 41.36 16.63 -15.07
CA ILE A 188 41.74 17.79 -15.88
C ILE A 188 42.63 18.73 -15.05
N ARG A 189 43.70 19.25 -15.65
CA ARG A 189 44.66 20.15 -15.01
C ARG A 189 44.82 21.46 -15.77
N THR A 190 44.76 21.43 -17.10
CA THR A 190 44.96 22.61 -17.96
C THR A 190 43.96 22.65 -19.12
N LYS A 191 43.94 23.77 -19.88
CA LYS A 191 43.10 23.87 -21.09
C LYS A 191 43.56 22.92 -22.20
N GLU A 192 44.84 22.56 -22.25
CA GLU A 192 45.40 21.66 -23.27
C GLU A 192 44.77 20.26 -23.18
N ASP A 193 44.46 19.80 -21.96
CA ASP A 193 43.71 18.56 -21.71
C ASP A 193 42.34 18.57 -22.42
N LEU A 194 41.63 19.69 -22.32
CA LEU A 194 40.31 19.89 -22.93
C LEU A 194 40.40 20.02 -24.45
N ILE A 195 41.43 20.72 -24.95
CA ILE A 195 41.72 20.81 -26.39
C ILE A 195 42.01 19.41 -26.96
N HIS A 196 42.75 18.58 -26.21
CA HIS A 196 43.02 17.20 -26.59
C HIS A 196 41.73 16.39 -26.67
N PHE A 197 40.85 16.46 -25.66
CA PHE A 197 39.55 15.79 -25.70
C PHE A 197 38.70 16.24 -26.89
N LYS A 198 38.63 17.55 -27.15
CA LYS A 198 37.85 18.12 -28.26
C LYS A 198 38.34 17.64 -29.64
N LYS A 199 39.64 17.36 -29.78
CA LYS A 199 40.21 16.72 -30.98
C LYS A 199 39.81 15.24 -31.07
N LEU A 200 39.81 14.53 -29.94
CA LEU A 200 39.38 13.13 -29.90
C LEU A 200 37.90 12.99 -30.24
N TYR A 201 37.02 13.85 -29.72
CA TYR A 201 35.58 13.81 -30.02
C TYR A 201 35.01 15.22 -30.30
N PRO A 202 35.10 15.69 -31.56
CA PRO A 202 34.53 16.97 -31.96
C PRO A 202 33.00 16.98 -31.79
N GLY A 203 32.47 18.04 -31.17
CA GLY A 203 31.02 18.25 -31.00
C GLY A 203 30.40 17.51 -29.80
N ALA A 204 31.18 16.77 -29.02
CA ALA A 204 30.73 16.25 -27.73
C ALA A 204 30.53 17.39 -26.71
N THR A 205 29.52 17.25 -25.85
CA THR A 205 29.33 18.09 -24.66
C THR A 205 30.11 17.51 -23.50
N PHE A 206 30.96 18.29 -22.85
CA PHE A 206 31.78 17.78 -21.75
C PHE A 206 31.90 18.73 -20.56
N TYR A 207 31.89 18.12 -19.38
CA TYR A 207 32.08 18.78 -18.10
C TYR A 207 33.47 18.47 -17.56
N ALA A 208 34.30 19.49 -17.38
CA ALA A 208 35.63 19.32 -16.79
C ALA A 208 35.49 19.11 -15.27
N LYS A 209 36.07 18.02 -14.74
CA LYS A 209 36.03 17.78 -13.30
C LYS A 209 37.10 18.61 -12.58
N VAL A 210 36.68 19.34 -11.56
CA VAL A 210 37.56 20.09 -10.66
C VAL A 210 37.93 19.18 -9.49
N GLU A 211 39.05 18.46 -9.66
CA GLU A 211 39.53 17.42 -8.76
C GLU A 211 40.94 17.67 -8.21
N THR A 212 41.69 18.54 -8.87
CA THR A 212 43.11 18.76 -8.59
C THR A 212 43.38 20.21 -8.21
N LYS A 213 44.47 20.44 -7.48
CA LYS A 213 44.94 21.80 -7.21
C LYS A 213 45.30 22.55 -8.50
N ASP A 214 45.85 21.86 -9.49
CA ASP A 214 46.15 22.43 -10.82
C ASP A 214 44.87 22.94 -11.50
N ALA A 215 43.78 22.17 -11.44
CA ALA A 215 42.49 22.59 -11.98
C ALA A 215 41.98 23.89 -11.34
N LEU A 216 42.19 24.05 -10.03
CA LEU A 216 41.80 25.27 -9.32
C LEU A 216 42.65 26.48 -9.71
N LEU A 217 43.95 26.27 -9.94
CA LEU A 217 44.86 27.35 -10.37
C LEU A 217 44.56 27.79 -11.81
N ASN A 218 44.15 26.86 -12.68
CA ASN A 218 43.81 27.11 -14.09
C ASN A 218 42.30 27.24 -14.35
N LEU A 219 41.52 27.50 -13.29
CA LEU A 219 40.06 27.36 -13.31
C LEU A 219 39.38 28.19 -14.42
N ASP A 220 39.79 29.45 -14.60
CA ASP A 220 39.14 30.35 -15.57
C ASP A 220 39.30 29.82 -17.01
N GLU A 221 40.50 29.34 -17.37
CA GLU A 221 40.73 28.73 -18.69
C GLU A 221 39.98 27.40 -18.84
N ILE A 222 39.92 26.59 -17.79
CA ILE A 222 39.16 25.32 -17.81
C ILE A 222 37.67 25.58 -18.04
N ILE A 223 37.09 26.57 -17.36
CA ILE A 223 35.68 26.97 -17.52
C ILE A 223 35.42 27.49 -18.93
N GLU A 224 36.33 28.31 -19.48
CA GLU A 224 36.19 28.85 -20.84
C GLU A 224 36.14 27.73 -21.90
N TYR A 225 37.04 26.75 -21.80
CA TYR A 225 37.25 25.69 -22.79
C TYR A 225 36.36 24.45 -22.60
N SER A 226 35.53 24.39 -21.56
CA SER A 226 34.56 23.31 -21.30
C SER A 226 33.12 23.78 -21.50
N ASP A 227 32.16 22.87 -21.65
CA ASP A 227 30.73 23.23 -21.70
C ASP A 227 30.15 23.50 -20.30
N GLY A 228 30.81 22.94 -19.29
CA GLY A 228 30.56 23.19 -17.88
C GLY A 228 31.62 22.50 -17.02
N ILE A 229 31.41 22.55 -15.72
CA ILE A 229 32.30 21.90 -14.75
C ILE A 229 31.55 20.97 -13.82
N LEU A 230 32.26 20.02 -13.22
CA LEU A 230 31.77 19.19 -12.13
C LEU A 230 32.77 19.21 -10.98
N ILE A 231 32.36 19.62 -9.80
CA ILE A 231 33.20 19.61 -8.60
C ILE A 231 33.09 18.23 -7.98
N ASP A 232 34.18 17.47 -7.96
CA ASP A 232 34.25 16.18 -7.26
C ASP A 232 34.96 16.40 -5.92
N ARG A 233 34.16 16.54 -4.86
CA ARG A 233 34.67 16.91 -3.52
C ARG A 233 35.52 15.82 -2.90
N GLY A 234 35.19 14.56 -3.15
CA GLY A 234 35.94 13.42 -2.69
C GLY A 234 37.36 13.45 -3.23
N ASP A 235 37.51 13.61 -4.55
CA ASP A 235 38.82 13.73 -5.18
C ASP A 235 39.54 15.04 -4.85
N LEU A 236 38.84 16.17 -4.79
CA LEU A 236 39.44 17.47 -4.46
C LEU A 236 39.93 17.59 -3.01
N SER A 237 39.22 16.98 -2.05
CA SER A 237 39.58 17.00 -0.60
C SER A 237 40.89 16.31 -0.26
N LYS A 238 41.47 15.60 -1.23
CA LYS A 238 42.75 14.93 -1.12
C LYS A 238 43.93 15.83 -1.49
N GLU A 239 43.68 16.84 -2.33
CA GLU A 239 44.66 17.84 -2.78
C GLU A 239 44.54 19.15 -1.99
N VAL A 240 43.35 19.40 -1.46
CA VAL A 240 43.01 20.61 -0.70
C VAL A 240 42.44 20.19 0.65
N ALA A 241 43.01 20.75 1.72
CA ALA A 241 42.59 20.46 3.09
C ALA A 241 41.07 20.63 3.28
N ILE A 242 40.45 19.69 3.99
CA ILE A 242 38.99 19.54 4.08
C ILE A 242 38.29 20.80 4.60
N GLU A 243 38.90 21.55 5.52
CA GLU A 243 38.34 22.79 6.07
C GLU A 243 38.26 23.93 5.03
N LYS A 244 38.99 23.81 3.91
CA LYS A 244 38.98 24.80 2.81
C LYS A 244 37.94 24.45 1.73
N ILE A 245 37.51 23.19 1.65
CA ILE A 245 36.61 22.69 0.59
C ILE A 245 35.31 23.49 0.48
N PRO A 246 34.61 23.86 1.58
CA PRO A 246 33.38 24.65 1.47
C PRO A 246 33.58 26.01 0.78
N LEU A 247 34.68 26.70 1.06
CA LEU A 247 35.00 28.00 0.44
C LEU A 247 35.47 27.84 -1.00
N VAL A 248 36.24 26.78 -1.29
CA VAL A 248 36.66 26.44 -2.65
C VAL A 248 35.46 26.12 -3.54
N GLN A 249 34.48 25.36 -3.06
CA GLN A 249 33.24 25.11 -3.79
C GLN A 249 32.54 26.42 -4.16
N LYS A 250 32.34 27.32 -3.19
CA LYS A 250 31.73 28.64 -3.43
C LYS A 250 32.49 29.44 -4.48
N TYR A 251 33.82 29.45 -4.40
CA TYR A 251 34.67 30.11 -5.39
C TYR A 251 34.47 29.53 -6.80
N VAL A 252 34.52 28.20 -6.92
CA VAL A 252 34.39 27.50 -8.21
C VAL A 252 33.00 27.72 -8.83
N LEU A 253 31.93 27.56 -8.04
CA LEU A 253 30.56 27.78 -8.50
C LEU A 253 30.34 29.23 -8.95
N ASN A 254 30.83 30.22 -8.20
CA ASN A 254 30.71 31.63 -8.57
C ASN A 254 31.38 31.94 -9.91
N ARG A 255 32.56 31.37 -10.16
CA ARG A 255 33.30 31.53 -11.43
C ARG A 255 32.55 30.90 -12.60
N ALA A 256 32.00 29.70 -12.41
CA ALA A 256 31.20 29.04 -13.44
C ALA A 256 29.95 29.84 -13.80
N VAL A 257 29.22 30.35 -12.80
CA VAL A 257 28.04 31.18 -13.04
C VAL A 257 28.40 32.47 -13.77
N LYS A 258 29.45 33.18 -13.36
CA LYS A 258 29.90 34.42 -14.05
C LYS A 258 30.25 34.18 -15.52
N SER A 259 30.68 32.97 -15.85
CA SER A 259 31.01 32.56 -17.22
C SER A 259 29.81 31.97 -17.97
N GLY A 260 28.62 31.95 -17.37
CA GLY A 260 27.39 31.40 -17.94
C GLY A 260 27.40 29.87 -18.10
N LYS A 261 28.38 29.18 -17.50
CA LYS A 261 28.59 27.74 -17.64
C LYS A 261 27.79 26.96 -16.61
N GLU A 262 27.45 25.72 -16.94
CA GLU A 262 26.84 24.80 -15.99
C GLU A 262 27.86 24.30 -14.98
N ALA A 263 27.42 24.05 -13.75
CA ALA A 263 28.25 23.54 -12.68
C ALA A 263 27.50 22.46 -11.89
N PHE A 264 28.07 21.28 -11.82
CA PHE A 264 27.58 20.16 -11.02
C PHE A 264 28.44 19.98 -9.78
N VAL A 265 27.88 19.42 -8.71
CA VAL A 265 28.64 18.96 -7.54
C VAL A 265 28.38 17.48 -7.33
N ALA A 266 29.44 16.71 -7.11
CA ALA A 266 29.42 15.28 -6.87
C ALA A 266 30.08 14.94 -5.54
N THR A 267 29.78 13.73 -5.04
CA THR A 267 30.34 13.11 -3.81
C THR A 267 30.02 13.85 -2.50
N ASN A 268 29.96 13.09 -1.40
CA ASN A 268 29.65 13.58 -0.05
C ASN A 268 28.37 14.42 0.04
N THR A 269 27.37 14.17 -0.79
CA THR A 269 26.12 14.94 -0.86
C THR A 269 25.05 14.33 0.05
N LEU A 270 24.43 13.22 -0.37
CA LEU A 270 23.45 12.45 0.39
C LEU A 270 24.01 11.08 0.78
N GLU A 271 25.29 11.02 1.11
CA GLU A 271 26.05 9.78 1.27
C GLU A 271 25.44 8.84 2.32
N LYS A 272 24.89 9.40 3.41
CA LYS A 272 24.20 8.62 4.44
C LYS A 272 23.05 7.77 3.87
N MET A 273 22.40 8.27 2.82
CA MET A 273 21.27 7.58 2.18
C MET A 273 21.67 6.32 1.42
N SER A 274 22.96 6.06 1.24
CA SER A 274 23.44 4.76 0.76
C SER A 274 23.10 3.61 1.71
N SER A 275 22.84 3.89 2.99
CA SER A 275 22.53 2.90 4.04
C SER A 275 21.32 3.27 4.92
N SER A 276 20.73 4.45 4.72
CA SER A 276 19.63 5.01 5.50
C SER A 276 18.53 5.56 4.60
N LEU A 277 17.27 5.54 5.04
CA LEU A 277 16.17 6.17 4.30
C LEU A 277 16.17 7.71 4.40
N LYS A 278 16.95 8.28 5.32
CA LYS A 278 17.06 9.72 5.53
C LYS A 278 18.51 10.19 5.54
N PRO A 279 18.80 11.39 5.01
CA PRO A 279 20.11 11.99 5.09
C PRO A 279 20.37 12.55 6.50
N ASP A 280 21.62 12.92 6.76
CA ASP A 280 21.95 13.73 7.92
C ASP A 280 21.50 15.19 7.72
N ARG A 281 21.23 15.91 8.82
CA ARG A 281 20.82 17.33 8.76
C ARG A 281 21.87 18.20 8.06
N SER A 282 23.15 17.86 8.22
CA SER A 282 24.27 18.53 7.54
C SER A 282 24.23 18.34 6.03
N GLU A 283 23.88 17.15 5.54
CA GLU A 283 23.78 16.82 4.12
C GLU A 283 22.63 17.60 3.44
N ALA A 284 21.47 17.65 4.08
CA ALA A 284 20.34 18.45 3.59
C ALA A 284 20.70 19.95 3.51
N ASN A 285 21.35 20.48 4.55
CA ASN A 285 21.84 21.85 4.57
C ASN A 285 22.88 22.11 3.48
N ASP A 286 23.81 21.17 3.25
CA ASP A 286 24.83 21.26 2.21
C ASP A 286 24.22 21.33 0.80
N ILE A 287 23.23 20.49 0.48
CA ILE A 287 22.53 20.52 -0.81
C ILE A 287 21.86 21.87 -1.06
N ILE A 288 21.11 22.37 -0.07
CA ILE A 288 20.41 23.66 -0.17
C ILE A 288 21.41 24.79 -0.43
N ASN A 289 22.49 24.86 0.36
CA ASN A 289 23.52 25.89 0.17
C ASN A 289 24.25 25.73 -1.17
N THR A 290 24.52 24.51 -1.61
CA THR A 290 25.15 24.22 -2.91
C THR A 290 24.32 24.77 -4.06
N PHE A 291 22.99 24.64 -4.00
CA PHE A 291 22.12 25.23 -5.00
C PHE A 291 22.01 26.75 -4.91
N LEU A 292 22.02 27.34 -3.71
CA LEU A 292 22.08 28.78 -3.50
C LEU A 292 23.43 29.37 -3.94
N ASP A 293 24.51 28.59 -3.92
CA ASP A 293 25.82 28.99 -4.41
C ASP A 293 25.93 28.97 -5.95
N GLY A 294 24.86 28.55 -6.64
CA GLY A 294 24.79 28.58 -8.10
C GLY A 294 25.00 27.23 -8.79
N ALA A 295 25.04 26.12 -8.06
CA ALA A 295 25.07 24.81 -8.70
C ALA A 295 23.83 24.60 -9.59
N THR A 296 24.07 24.09 -10.80
CA THR A 296 23.03 23.73 -11.76
C THR A 296 22.47 22.33 -11.53
N GLY A 297 23.21 21.47 -10.84
CA GLY A 297 22.76 20.12 -10.55
C GLY A 297 23.66 19.37 -9.58
N ILE A 298 23.20 18.19 -9.17
CA ILE A 298 23.92 17.29 -8.27
C ILE A 298 24.12 15.95 -8.98
N ALA A 299 25.33 15.40 -8.86
CA ALA A 299 25.63 14.05 -9.27
C ALA A 299 25.62 13.11 -8.07
N LEU A 300 24.62 12.23 -8.03
CA LEU A 300 24.52 11.14 -7.06
C LEU A 300 25.45 10.01 -7.52
N THR A 301 26.26 9.52 -6.60
CA THR A 301 27.38 8.61 -6.87
C THR A 301 27.12 7.26 -6.22
N LYS A 302 27.82 6.94 -5.13
CA LYS A 302 27.68 5.72 -4.33
C LYS A 302 26.24 5.45 -3.91
N GLU A 303 25.48 6.49 -3.61
CA GLU A 303 24.10 6.43 -3.13
C GLU A 303 23.16 5.76 -4.13
N THR A 304 23.37 6.01 -5.43
CA THR A 304 22.56 5.45 -6.51
C THR A 304 23.19 4.24 -7.19
N ALA A 305 24.52 4.12 -7.15
CA ALA A 305 25.23 3.02 -7.78
C ALA A 305 25.20 1.73 -6.94
N THR A 306 25.45 1.84 -5.63
CA THR A 306 25.62 0.70 -4.72
C THR A 306 24.81 0.82 -3.43
N GLY A 307 24.13 1.95 -3.21
CA GLY A 307 23.32 2.18 -2.01
C GLY A 307 22.04 1.35 -1.96
N THR A 308 21.51 1.15 -0.75
CA THR A 308 20.27 0.38 -0.51
C THR A 308 19.02 1.12 -1.00
N TYR A 309 19.06 2.45 -1.07
CA TYR A 309 17.88 3.31 -1.33
C TYR A 309 18.10 4.28 -2.50
N PRO A 310 18.40 3.80 -3.73
CA PRO A 310 18.76 4.65 -4.85
C PRO A 310 17.60 5.56 -5.29
N VAL A 311 16.37 5.05 -5.26
CA VAL A 311 15.18 5.78 -5.70
C VAL A 311 14.78 6.82 -4.65
N GLU A 312 14.81 6.45 -3.38
CA GLU A 312 14.49 7.33 -2.26
C GLU A 312 15.53 8.47 -2.12
N THR A 313 16.80 8.22 -2.46
CA THR A 313 17.84 9.27 -2.54
C THR A 313 17.49 10.33 -3.59
N VAL A 314 17.04 9.91 -4.78
CA VAL A 314 16.56 10.85 -5.81
C VAL A 314 15.32 11.60 -5.35
N ASN A 315 14.37 10.92 -4.69
CA ASN A 315 13.19 11.56 -4.12
C ASN A 315 13.58 12.65 -3.09
N MET A 316 14.54 12.37 -2.21
CA MET A 316 15.03 13.37 -1.25
C MET A 316 15.66 14.58 -1.95
N LEU A 317 16.51 14.36 -2.96
CA LEU A 317 17.11 15.45 -3.72
C LEU A 317 16.05 16.31 -4.42
N LEU A 318 15.05 15.67 -5.05
CA LEU A 318 13.91 16.37 -5.66
C LEU A 318 13.11 17.17 -4.63
N THR A 319 12.88 16.61 -3.44
CA THR A 319 12.16 17.30 -2.37
C THR A 319 12.89 18.58 -1.96
N LEU A 320 14.23 18.54 -1.83
CA LEU A 320 15.04 19.72 -1.50
C LEU A 320 14.99 20.78 -2.62
N ILE A 321 14.98 20.34 -3.89
CA ILE A 321 14.81 21.24 -5.04
C ILE A 321 13.43 21.91 -5.00
N GLU A 322 12.35 21.15 -4.77
CA GLU A 322 10.99 21.67 -4.69
C GLU A 322 10.82 22.71 -3.55
N GLN A 323 11.51 22.52 -2.40
CA GLN A 323 11.51 23.53 -1.33
C GLN A 323 12.11 24.86 -1.77
N LEU A 324 13.23 24.82 -2.49
CA LEU A 324 13.87 26.02 -3.05
C LEU A 324 12.95 26.71 -4.05
N GLU A 325 12.33 25.92 -4.94
CA GLU A 325 11.43 26.44 -5.97
C GLU A 325 10.16 27.07 -5.37
N TYR A 326 9.60 26.51 -4.30
CA TYR A 326 8.41 27.02 -3.63
C TYR A 326 8.61 28.33 -2.88
N LEU A 327 9.75 28.44 -2.20
CA LEU A 327 10.20 29.72 -1.64
C LEU A 327 10.72 30.64 -2.74
N GLU A 328 10.76 30.20 -4.00
CA GLU A 328 11.27 30.93 -5.15
C GLU A 328 12.70 31.44 -4.92
N LEU A 329 13.51 30.67 -4.19
CA LEU A 329 14.88 31.01 -3.83
C LEU A 329 15.85 30.64 -4.95
N ASP A 330 16.85 31.48 -5.10
CA ASP A 330 17.94 31.32 -6.05
C ASP A 330 19.22 31.93 -5.46
N MET A 331 20.26 32.01 -6.29
CA MET A 331 21.56 32.49 -5.86
C MET A 331 21.65 33.99 -5.58
N ASP A 332 20.69 34.77 -6.11
CA ASP A 332 20.63 36.22 -5.90
C ASP A 332 19.82 36.56 -4.64
N SER A 333 19.13 35.57 -4.08
CA SER A 333 18.30 35.71 -2.89
C SER A 333 19.13 36.09 -1.66
N THR A 334 18.90 37.28 -1.14
CA THR A 334 19.53 37.78 0.10
C THR A 334 18.96 37.08 1.34
N LYS A 335 19.68 37.19 2.46
CA LYS A 335 19.18 36.67 3.76
C LYS A 335 17.82 37.27 4.15
N GLU A 336 17.65 38.57 3.91
CA GLU A 336 16.40 39.29 4.21
C GLU A 336 15.24 38.77 3.36
N GLU A 337 15.47 38.51 2.07
CA GLU A 337 14.46 37.94 1.18
C GLU A 337 14.08 36.51 1.57
N ILE A 338 15.04 35.69 1.99
CA ILE A 338 14.76 34.33 2.49
C ILE A 338 13.82 34.39 3.69
N PHE A 339 14.14 35.23 4.69
CA PHE A 339 13.29 35.37 5.88
C PHE A 339 11.89 35.89 5.53
N LYS A 340 11.82 36.88 4.65
CA LYS A 340 10.55 37.43 4.15
C LYS A 340 9.69 36.35 3.50
N LYS A 341 10.25 35.57 2.57
CA LYS A 341 9.54 34.49 1.86
C LYS A 341 9.05 33.37 2.77
N ILE A 342 9.85 32.98 3.77
CA ILE A 342 9.47 31.99 4.78
C ILE A 342 8.21 32.42 5.54
N ILE A 343 8.15 33.69 5.95
CA ILE A 343 7.00 34.25 6.68
C ILE A 343 5.80 34.41 5.74
N GLU A 344 5.98 35.00 4.56
CA GLU A 344 4.91 35.25 3.58
C GLU A 344 4.23 33.96 3.11
N LYS A 345 5.00 32.86 2.96
CA LYS A 345 4.49 31.55 2.53
C LYS A 345 4.02 30.68 3.71
N ASN A 346 4.01 31.21 4.94
CA ASN A 346 3.69 30.47 6.17
C ASN A 346 4.41 29.11 6.25
N TYR A 347 5.69 29.07 5.88
CA TYR A 347 6.45 27.85 5.63
C TYR A 347 6.48 26.87 6.83
N PHE A 348 6.33 27.38 8.05
CA PHE A 348 6.32 26.56 9.27
C PHE A 348 4.96 25.93 9.58
N GLY A 349 3.86 26.59 9.20
CA GLY A 349 2.51 26.24 9.62
C GLY A 349 1.63 25.67 8.51
N ASP A 350 2.07 25.74 7.25
CA ASP A 350 1.28 25.25 6.12
C ASP A 350 1.65 23.79 5.76
N PHE A 351 0.65 22.91 5.74
CA PHE A 351 0.82 21.54 5.21
C PHE A 351 0.82 21.49 3.68
N ASN A 352 0.66 22.64 3.02
CA ASN A 352 0.84 22.79 1.57
C ASN A 352 2.31 23.06 1.18
N VAL A 353 3.26 22.92 2.11
CA VAL A 353 4.68 22.81 1.75
C VAL A 353 4.81 21.74 0.65
N PRO A 354 5.50 22.05 -0.47
CA PRO A 354 5.63 21.10 -1.57
C PRO A 354 6.13 19.78 -1.02
N SER A 355 5.44 18.75 -1.43
CA SER A 355 5.85 17.38 -1.22
C SER A 355 5.76 16.70 -2.56
N LEU A 356 6.42 15.56 -2.67
CA LEU A 356 6.39 14.79 -3.90
C LEU A 356 4.99 14.21 -4.21
N ILE A 357 4.03 14.32 -3.27
CA ILE A 357 2.63 13.89 -3.42
C ILE A 357 1.75 15.05 -3.94
N PRO A 358 0.58 14.77 -4.55
CA PRO A 358 -0.17 15.79 -5.25
C PRO A 358 -0.85 16.76 -4.28
N ASN A 359 -1.02 18.00 -4.70
CA ASN A 359 -1.81 18.99 -3.97
C ASN A 359 -3.24 18.47 -3.69
N PRO A 360 -3.84 18.84 -2.55
CA PRO A 360 -5.24 18.57 -2.29
C PRO A 360 -6.12 19.06 -3.43
N HIS A 361 -7.27 18.43 -3.62
CA HIS A 361 -8.22 18.84 -4.65
C HIS A 361 -8.75 20.24 -4.37
N GLY A 362 -8.67 21.12 -5.37
CA GLY A 362 -8.89 22.57 -5.20
C GLY A 362 -7.72 23.34 -4.60
N GLY A 363 -6.54 22.73 -4.46
CA GLY A 363 -5.28 23.39 -4.13
C GLY A 363 -4.97 23.51 -2.65
N LYS A 364 -5.97 23.35 -1.76
CA LYS A 364 -5.82 23.45 -0.31
C LYS A 364 -6.61 22.36 0.40
N LEU A 365 -6.00 21.77 1.42
CA LEU A 365 -6.71 20.83 2.30
C LEU A 365 -7.61 21.62 3.25
N VAL A 366 -8.91 21.34 3.21
CA VAL A 366 -9.89 21.94 4.12
C VAL A 366 -9.63 21.44 5.55
N LYS A 367 -9.60 22.36 6.51
CA LYS A 367 -9.49 22.07 7.95
C LYS A 367 -10.51 22.92 8.69
N ARG A 368 -11.60 22.29 9.13
CA ARG A 368 -12.70 22.93 9.88
C ARG A 368 -12.97 22.21 11.20
N VAL A 369 -11.89 21.81 11.87
CA VAL A 369 -11.96 21.27 13.24
C VAL A 369 -11.73 22.44 14.20
N VAL A 370 -12.64 22.63 15.14
CA VAL A 370 -12.54 23.68 16.15
C VAL A 370 -11.42 23.34 17.12
N GLU A 371 -10.44 24.23 17.25
CA GLU A 371 -9.29 24.01 18.16
C GLU A 371 -9.59 24.45 19.59
N ASN A 372 -10.34 25.55 19.79
CA ASN A 372 -10.72 26.04 21.12
C ASN A 372 -12.25 26.11 21.30
N ILE A 373 -12.83 25.05 21.85
CA ILE A 373 -14.28 24.96 22.07
C ILE A 373 -14.81 25.95 23.12
N SER A 374 -13.97 26.33 24.10
CA SER A 374 -14.41 27.17 25.24
C SER A 374 -14.81 28.59 24.86
N GLU A 375 -14.42 29.04 23.67
CA GLU A 375 -14.77 30.36 23.13
C GLU A 375 -16.12 30.38 22.41
N ILE A 376 -16.78 29.21 22.28
CA ILE A 376 -18.04 29.07 21.54
C ILE A 376 -19.19 28.78 22.52
N ASP A 377 -20.16 29.69 22.60
CA ASP A 377 -21.41 29.44 23.31
C ASP A 377 -22.33 28.51 22.49
N LEU A 378 -22.26 27.22 22.79
CA LEU A 378 -23.11 26.20 22.17
C LEU A 378 -24.53 26.16 22.77
N SER A 379 -24.74 26.76 23.94
CA SER A 379 -26.00 26.62 24.70
C SER A 379 -27.14 27.44 24.11
N SER A 380 -26.82 28.57 23.51
CA SER A 380 -27.76 29.47 22.84
C SER A 380 -28.13 29.05 21.42
N MET A 381 -27.43 28.06 20.83
CA MET A 381 -27.68 27.62 19.46
C MET A 381 -28.91 26.71 19.36
N LYS A 382 -29.69 26.90 18.29
CA LYS A 382 -30.73 25.94 17.92
C LYS A 382 -30.10 24.60 17.58
N LYS A 383 -30.80 23.51 17.91
CA LYS A 383 -30.30 22.15 17.80
C LYS A 383 -30.98 21.42 16.63
N LEU A 384 -30.19 20.75 15.80
CA LEU A 384 -30.67 19.88 14.73
C LEU A 384 -30.14 18.47 14.97
N VAL A 385 -31.06 17.50 15.03
CA VAL A 385 -30.71 16.08 15.20
C VAL A 385 -30.33 15.49 13.85
N ILE A 386 -29.18 14.81 13.80
CA ILE A 386 -28.63 14.15 12.61
C ILE A 386 -28.36 12.67 12.87
N ASP A 387 -28.32 11.89 11.79
CA ASP A 387 -27.97 10.47 11.82
C ASP A 387 -26.45 10.24 11.67
N GLU A 388 -26.04 8.98 11.76
CA GLU A 388 -24.63 8.58 11.70
C GLU A 388 -24.00 8.89 10.33
N GLU A 389 -24.75 8.69 9.25
CA GLU A 389 -24.27 8.91 7.89
C GLU A 389 -24.02 10.41 7.64
N THR A 390 -24.93 11.27 8.11
CA THR A 390 -24.76 12.72 8.08
C THR A 390 -23.56 13.13 8.93
N LEU A 391 -23.39 12.56 10.11
CA LEU A 391 -22.24 12.85 10.97
C LEU A 391 -20.91 12.42 10.32
N MET A 392 -20.89 11.29 9.61
CA MET A 392 -19.73 10.87 8.82
C MET A 392 -19.38 11.91 7.75
N ASP A 393 -20.37 12.43 7.03
CA ASP A 393 -20.14 13.47 6.02
C ASP A 393 -19.60 14.77 6.63
N VAL A 394 -20.17 15.21 7.77
CA VAL A 394 -19.65 16.36 8.53
C VAL A 394 -18.18 16.15 8.90
N GLU A 395 -17.83 14.97 9.44
CA GLU A 395 -16.45 14.67 9.80
C GLU A 395 -15.54 14.67 8.57
N GLN A 396 -15.94 14.03 7.46
CA GLN A 396 -15.13 13.96 6.24
C GLN A 396 -14.93 15.33 5.56
N ILE A 397 -15.92 16.21 5.62
CA ILE A 397 -15.79 17.62 5.18
C ILE A 397 -14.75 18.32 6.07
N ALA A 398 -14.95 18.27 7.39
CA ALA A 398 -14.16 19.06 8.32
C ALA A 398 -12.68 18.66 8.41
N ILE A 399 -12.36 17.37 8.22
CA ILE A 399 -10.96 16.88 8.19
C ILE A 399 -10.32 16.98 6.80
N GLY A 400 -11.04 17.49 5.80
CA GLY A 400 -10.51 17.74 4.46
C GLY A 400 -10.54 16.57 3.50
N SER A 401 -11.15 15.43 3.87
CA SER A 401 -11.32 14.29 2.96
C SER A 401 -12.13 14.70 1.73
N PHE A 402 -13.08 15.61 1.90
CA PHE A 402 -13.93 16.14 0.83
C PHE A 402 -13.48 17.51 0.29
N SER A 403 -12.23 17.91 0.50
CA SER A 403 -11.69 19.14 -0.10
C SER A 403 -11.98 19.18 -1.62
N PRO A 404 -12.42 20.31 -2.18
CA PRO A 404 -12.45 21.64 -1.56
C PRO A 404 -13.74 21.99 -0.80
N LEU A 405 -14.64 21.04 -0.54
CA LEU A 405 -15.88 21.32 0.17
C LEU A 405 -15.61 21.72 1.63
N GLU A 406 -16.23 22.82 2.06
CA GLU A 406 -16.20 23.33 3.43
C GLU A 406 -17.51 23.07 4.20
N GLY A 407 -18.51 22.47 3.54
CA GLY A 407 -19.85 22.31 4.09
C GLY A 407 -20.77 21.50 3.19
N PHE A 408 -22.04 21.43 3.58
CA PHE A 408 -23.10 20.89 2.73
C PHE A 408 -23.40 21.86 1.59
N MET A 409 -23.70 21.33 0.40
CA MET A 409 -23.80 22.13 -0.82
C MET A 409 -24.98 23.12 -0.78
N CYS A 410 -24.67 24.40 -0.96
CA CYS A 410 -25.63 25.43 -1.39
C CYS A 410 -26.14 25.14 -2.81
N LYS A 411 -27.25 25.77 -3.18
CA LYS A 411 -28.05 25.42 -4.36
C LYS A 411 -27.23 25.38 -5.65
N GLU A 412 -26.41 26.41 -5.87
CA GLU A 412 -25.68 26.53 -7.13
C GLU A 412 -24.60 25.43 -7.30
N ASN A 413 -23.87 25.09 -6.22
CA ASN A 413 -22.92 23.98 -6.24
C ASN A 413 -23.64 22.63 -6.41
N PHE A 414 -24.79 22.45 -5.76
CA PHE A 414 -25.59 21.24 -5.92
C PHE A 414 -26.06 21.05 -7.37
N GLU A 415 -26.61 22.10 -7.98
CA GLU A 415 -27.05 22.08 -9.37
C GLU A 415 -25.89 21.92 -10.35
N GLY A 416 -24.75 22.58 -10.13
CA GLY A 416 -23.53 22.40 -10.92
C GLY A 416 -23.03 20.96 -10.90
N VAL A 417 -22.95 20.35 -9.72
CA VAL A 417 -22.52 18.95 -9.58
C VAL A 417 -23.48 18.00 -10.27
N LEU A 418 -24.79 18.22 -10.17
CA LEU A 418 -25.79 17.40 -10.87
C LEU A 418 -25.71 17.55 -12.39
N ASN A 419 -25.57 18.77 -12.91
CA ASN A 419 -25.68 19.05 -14.34
C ASN A 419 -24.36 18.86 -15.11
N SER A 420 -23.25 19.31 -14.54
CA SER A 420 -21.94 19.36 -15.21
C SER A 420 -20.82 18.62 -14.46
N MET A 421 -21.11 18.03 -13.29
CA MET A 421 -20.12 17.37 -12.44
C MET A 421 -18.99 18.31 -12.01
N ARG A 422 -19.35 19.57 -11.76
CA ARG A 422 -18.42 20.61 -11.34
C ARG A 422 -19.04 21.48 -10.26
N LEU A 423 -18.20 21.96 -9.36
CA LEU A 423 -18.52 23.08 -8.49
C LEU A 423 -18.58 24.37 -9.31
N LEU A 424 -19.10 25.43 -8.70
CA LEU A 424 -19.31 26.72 -9.38
C LEU A 424 -18.01 27.37 -9.87
N ASN A 425 -16.91 27.12 -9.16
CA ASN A 425 -15.56 27.53 -9.56
C ASN A 425 -14.92 26.61 -10.62
N ASN A 426 -15.74 25.82 -11.32
CA ASN A 426 -15.37 24.89 -12.40
C ASN A 426 -14.51 23.69 -11.95
N ILE A 427 -14.25 23.53 -10.65
CA ILE A 427 -13.52 22.37 -10.10
C ILE A 427 -14.38 21.11 -10.25
N VAL A 428 -13.78 20.04 -10.77
CA VAL A 428 -14.47 18.75 -10.94
C VAL A 428 -14.95 18.21 -9.60
N TRP A 429 -16.23 17.87 -9.52
CA TRP A 429 -16.83 17.21 -8.37
C TRP A 429 -18.11 16.50 -8.80
N THR A 430 -18.17 15.18 -8.66
CA THR A 430 -19.19 14.35 -9.33
C THR A 430 -20.33 13.92 -8.42
N LEU A 431 -20.16 14.00 -7.09
CA LEU A 431 -21.09 13.44 -6.10
C LEU A 431 -21.65 14.52 -5.17
N PRO A 432 -22.96 14.83 -5.22
CA PRO A 432 -23.59 15.75 -4.28
C PRO A 432 -23.40 15.34 -2.81
N ILE A 433 -23.04 16.30 -1.96
CA ILE A 433 -22.94 16.15 -0.50
C ILE A 433 -23.96 17.08 0.14
N ILE A 434 -25.04 16.51 0.67
CA ILE A 434 -26.27 17.23 1.02
C ILE A 434 -26.77 16.86 2.41
N LEU A 435 -27.50 17.80 3.03
CA LEU A 435 -28.23 17.59 4.28
C LEU A 435 -29.74 17.73 4.00
N GLN A 436 -30.44 16.58 3.89
CA GLN A 436 -31.89 16.54 3.63
C GLN A 436 -32.71 16.69 4.90
N ILE A 437 -33.65 17.63 4.87
CA ILE A 437 -34.48 18.04 6.00
C ILE A 437 -35.96 18.00 5.59
N LYS A 438 -36.81 17.49 6.47
CA LYS A 438 -38.27 17.50 6.28
C LYS A 438 -38.82 18.91 6.51
N GLU A 439 -39.90 19.26 5.83
CA GLU A 439 -40.47 20.61 5.85
C GLU A 439 -40.81 21.12 7.26
N ASP A 440 -41.38 20.26 8.11
CA ASP A 440 -41.72 20.59 9.50
C ASP A 440 -40.50 20.96 10.36
N VAL A 441 -39.34 20.38 10.05
CA VAL A 441 -38.06 20.72 10.68
C VAL A 441 -37.45 21.95 10.03
N ALA A 442 -37.48 22.04 8.70
CA ALA A 442 -36.90 23.14 7.93
C ALA A 442 -37.49 24.50 8.36
N ASN A 443 -38.80 24.56 8.58
CA ASN A 443 -39.53 25.76 8.99
C ASN A 443 -39.12 26.34 10.36
N LYS A 444 -38.28 25.63 11.13
CA LYS A 444 -37.78 26.07 12.44
C LYS A 444 -36.48 26.87 12.37
N PHE A 445 -35.85 26.91 11.20
CA PHE A 445 -34.53 27.52 10.98
C PHE A 445 -34.59 28.57 9.88
N SER A 446 -33.63 29.50 9.92
CA SER A 446 -33.49 30.57 8.93
C SER A 446 -32.04 30.66 8.45
N PRO A 447 -31.80 31.00 7.17
CA PRO A 447 -30.47 31.36 6.69
C PRO A 447 -29.78 32.41 7.57
N GLY A 448 -28.47 32.26 7.79
CA GLY A 448 -27.64 33.09 8.68
C GLY A 448 -27.52 32.55 10.11
N GLU A 449 -28.29 31.53 10.50
CA GLU A 449 -28.21 30.92 11.83
C GLU A 449 -27.00 29.98 12.00
N LYS A 450 -26.47 29.92 13.23
CA LYS A 450 -25.54 28.86 13.66
C LYS A 450 -26.33 27.76 14.36
N ILE A 451 -26.22 26.53 13.87
CA ILE A 451 -27.01 25.39 14.32
C ILE A 451 -26.08 24.35 14.93
N ALA A 452 -26.37 23.92 16.17
CA ALA A 452 -25.69 22.81 16.80
C ALA A 452 -26.22 21.47 16.24
N LEU A 453 -25.33 20.70 15.60
CA LEU A 453 -25.64 19.37 15.07
C LEU A 453 -25.47 18.31 16.18
N ILE A 454 -26.57 17.61 16.48
CA ILE A 454 -26.66 16.62 17.55
C ILE A 454 -26.82 15.23 16.98
N TYR A 455 -26.02 14.27 17.43
CA TYR A 455 -26.17 12.89 17.02
C TYR A 455 -27.31 12.20 17.75
N ASN A 456 -28.22 11.57 17.01
CA ASN A 456 -29.44 10.95 17.55
C ASN A 456 -29.20 9.84 18.59
N LYS A 457 -28.05 9.17 18.57
CA LYS A 457 -27.76 8.03 19.44
C LYS A 457 -27.40 8.44 20.87
N ASP A 458 -26.66 9.52 21.05
CA ASP A 458 -26.13 9.96 22.34
C ASP A 458 -26.59 11.37 22.76
N ASN A 459 -27.32 12.07 21.88
CA ASN A 459 -27.78 13.45 22.07
C ASN A 459 -26.66 14.46 22.37
N GLN A 460 -25.43 14.20 21.93
CA GLN A 460 -24.30 15.11 22.10
C GLN A 460 -24.11 16.00 20.87
N ILE A 461 -23.57 17.21 21.08
CA ILE A 461 -23.22 18.13 20.00
C ILE A 461 -21.89 17.68 19.39
N TYR A 462 -21.85 17.54 18.07
CA TYR A 462 -20.66 17.10 17.32
C TYR A 462 -20.09 18.19 16.41
N ALA A 463 -20.93 19.09 15.92
CA ALA A 463 -20.53 20.12 14.98
C ALA A 463 -21.48 21.31 15.00
N ILE A 464 -21.07 22.38 14.34
CA ILE A 464 -21.87 23.57 14.08
C ILE A 464 -22.07 23.67 12.57
N LEU A 465 -23.30 23.87 12.14
CA LEU A 465 -23.62 24.27 10.77
C LEU A 465 -23.85 25.78 10.75
N ASN A 466 -23.02 26.50 10.01
CA ASN A 466 -23.27 27.89 9.64
C ASN A 466 -24.22 27.85 8.44
N LEU A 467 -25.52 27.98 8.70
CA LEU A 467 -26.55 27.80 7.68
C LEU A 467 -26.56 29.00 6.72
N GLU A 468 -26.30 28.75 5.45
CA GLU A 468 -26.24 29.79 4.41
C GLU A 468 -27.52 29.80 3.57
N GLU A 469 -28.07 28.62 3.26
CA GLU A 469 -29.25 28.50 2.39
C GLU A 469 -30.17 27.37 2.85
N ILE A 470 -31.48 27.59 2.68
CA ILE A 470 -32.51 26.55 2.73
C ILE A 470 -33.23 26.56 1.38
N TYR A 471 -33.25 25.44 0.67
CA TYR A 471 -33.91 25.37 -0.63
C TYR A 471 -34.60 24.03 -0.85
N LYS A 472 -35.72 24.06 -1.58
CA LYS A 472 -36.53 22.89 -1.91
C LYS A 472 -36.02 22.22 -3.19
N ILE A 473 -36.04 20.89 -3.23
CA ILE A 473 -35.63 20.10 -4.41
C ILE A 473 -36.80 19.31 -5.00
N ASP A 474 -36.78 19.12 -6.32
CA ASP A 474 -37.58 18.10 -6.99
C ASP A 474 -36.83 16.76 -6.91
N LYS A 475 -37.28 15.89 -6.00
CA LYS A 475 -36.65 14.60 -5.74
C LYS A 475 -36.58 13.71 -6.99
N LEU A 476 -37.62 13.70 -7.82
CA LEU A 476 -37.66 12.87 -9.04
C LEU A 476 -36.67 13.39 -10.09
N ALA A 477 -36.60 14.71 -10.29
CA ALA A 477 -35.61 15.30 -11.19
C ALA A 477 -34.17 15.06 -10.70
N VAL A 478 -33.95 15.15 -9.39
CA VAL A 478 -32.65 14.92 -8.76
C VAL A 478 -32.18 13.48 -8.96
N VAL A 479 -33.00 12.48 -8.65
CA VAL A 479 -32.56 11.07 -8.74
C VAL A 479 -32.25 10.66 -10.18
N LYS A 480 -33.00 11.16 -11.15
CA LYS A 480 -32.73 10.93 -12.58
C LYS A 480 -31.38 11.49 -13.01
N LYS A 481 -31.04 12.71 -12.60
CA LYS A 481 -29.75 13.34 -12.95
C LYS A 481 -28.57 12.75 -12.18
N TRP A 482 -28.79 12.39 -10.92
CA TRP A 482 -27.75 11.85 -10.06
C TRP A 482 -27.45 10.39 -10.40
N PHE A 483 -28.46 9.51 -10.33
CA PHE A 483 -28.27 8.07 -10.46
C PHE A 483 -28.52 7.53 -11.86
N GLY A 484 -29.13 8.31 -12.76
CA GLY A 484 -29.56 7.83 -14.07
C GLY A 484 -30.82 6.95 -14.01
N SER A 485 -31.49 6.88 -12.85
CA SER A 485 -32.66 6.03 -12.62
C SER A 485 -33.59 6.67 -11.59
N ASP A 486 -34.88 6.36 -11.68
CA ASP A 486 -35.91 6.65 -10.68
C ASP A 486 -36.45 5.38 -9.99
N SER A 487 -35.81 4.23 -10.22
CA SER A 487 -36.20 2.96 -9.58
C SER A 487 -35.86 2.94 -8.09
N LEU A 488 -36.84 2.60 -7.26
CA LEU A 488 -36.68 2.40 -5.82
C LEU A 488 -35.86 1.15 -5.46
N ASP A 489 -35.56 0.27 -6.43
CA ASP A 489 -34.64 -0.85 -6.23
C ASP A 489 -33.17 -0.36 -6.14
N HIS A 490 -32.89 0.83 -6.66
CA HIS A 490 -31.59 1.46 -6.50
C HIS A 490 -31.46 2.06 -5.09
N PRO A 491 -30.48 1.63 -4.25
CA PRO A 491 -30.39 2.07 -2.85
C PRO A 491 -30.27 3.59 -2.69
N GLY A 492 -29.47 4.24 -3.54
CA GLY A 492 -29.31 5.70 -3.58
C GLY A 492 -30.62 6.45 -3.90
N VAL A 493 -31.36 6.01 -4.94
CA VAL A 493 -32.67 6.58 -5.30
C VAL A 493 -33.65 6.46 -4.15
N LYS A 494 -33.79 5.25 -3.59
CA LYS A 494 -34.66 4.99 -2.44
C LYS A 494 -34.37 5.94 -1.27
N LYS A 495 -33.09 6.13 -0.94
CA LYS A 495 -32.66 7.02 0.15
C LYS A 495 -33.07 8.47 -0.07
N ILE A 496 -32.92 9.00 -1.29
CA ILE A 496 -33.38 10.37 -1.60
C ILE A 496 -34.90 10.46 -1.54
N MET A 497 -35.61 9.47 -2.08
CA MET A 497 -37.08 9.48 -2.10
C MET A 497 -37.71 9.41 -0.69
N GLU A 498 -37.11 8.63 0.23
CA GLU A 498 -37.52 8.55 1.64
C GLU A 498 -37.12 9.78 2.47
N GLY A 499 -36.18 10.59 1.96
CA GLY A 499 -35.70 11.82 2.59
C GLY A 499 -36.68 13.01 2.48
N GLY A 500 -36.32 14.08 3.20
CA GLY A 500 -37.05 15.36 3.17
C GLY A 500 -36.85 16.13 1.87
N GLU A 501 -37.72 17.11 1.60
CA GLU A 501 -37.73 17.87 0.34
C GLU A 501 -36.86 19.14 0.39
N TYR A 502 -36.33 19.49 1.56
CA TYR A 502 -35.50 20.68 1.76
C TYR A 502 -34.05 20.29 1.97
N LEU A 503 -33.13 21.06 1.41
CA LEU A 503 -31.70 20.96 1.64
C LEU A 503 -31.21 22.14 2.46
N PHE A 504 -30.37 21.86 3.45
CA PHE A 504 -29.60 22.87 4.18
C PHE A 504 -28.20 22.95 3.56
N GLY A 505 -27.85 24.13 3.05
CA GLY A 505 -26.52 24.45 2.52
C GLY A 505 -25.76 25.35 3.49
N GLY A 506 -24.46 25.12 3.65
CA GLY A 506 -23.62 25.94 4.52
C GLY A 506 -22.42 25.21 5.11
N LYS A 507 -21.48 26.00 5.64
CA LYS A 507 -20.20 25.52 6.18
C LYS A 507 -20.36 24.78 7.50
N VAL A 508 -19.55 23.75 7.70
CA VAL A 508 -19.55 22.94 8.93
C VAL A 508 -18.27 23.13 9.73
N ASP A 509 -18.40 23.28 11.04
CA ASP A 509 -17.28 23.33 11.99
C ASP A 509 -17.39 22.14 12.95
N LEU A 510 -16.46 21.20 12.86
CA LEU A 510 -16.45 20.00 13.68
C LEU A 510 -15.91 20.31 15.06
N ILE A 511 -16.72 20.06 16.08
CA ILE A 511 -16.35 20.23 17.48
C ILE A 511 -15.58 19.00 17.98
N LYS A 512 -16.05 17.81 17.62
CA LYS A 512 -15.41 16.55 17.98
C LYS A 512 -15.72 15.48 16.96
N ARG A 513 -14.78 14.54 16.79
CA ARG A 513 -14.97 13.38 15.90
C ARG A 513 -15.90 12.36 16.54
N ARG A 514 -16.56 11.55 15.70
CA ARG A 514 -17.41 10.43 16.17
C ARG A 514 -16.59 9.37 16.89
N ASP A 515 -17.22 8.70 17.85
CA ASP A 515 -16.67 7.47 18.41
C ASP A 515 -16.79 6.32 17.40
N SER A 516 -15.76 5.49 17.31
CA SER A 516 -15.74 4.36 16.39
C SER A 516 -14.91 3.19 16.93
N PRO A 517 -15.40 1.94 16.79
CA PRO A 517 -14.58 0.77 17.11
C PRO A 517 -13.32 0.65 16.22
N TYR A 518 -13.27 1.35 15.08
CA TYR A 518 -12.15 1.35 14.14
C TYR A 518 -11.33 2.65 14.19
N LYS A 519 -11.46 3.46 15.25
CA LYS A 519 -10.83 4.79 15.32
C LYS A 519 -9.33 4.76 15.07
N LEU A 520 -8.65 3.72 15.55
CA LEU A 520 -7.21 3.50 15.36
C LEU A 520 -6.81 3.32 13.89
N HIS A 521 -7.73 2.82 13.05
CA HIS A 521 -7.51 2.64 11.63
C HIS A 521 -7.92 3.87 10.81
N GLU A 522 -8.64 4.83 11.38
CA GLU A 522 -9.14 6.03 10.69
C GLU A 522 -8.12 7.16 10.69
N LEU A 523 -7.23 7.15 9.70
CA LEU A 523 -6.27 8.21 9.45
C LEU A 523 -6.98 9.39 8.79
N THR A 524 -6.63 10.62 9.18
CA THR A 524 -7.04 11.83 8.47
C THR A 524 -6.18 12.02 7.20
N PRO A 525 -6.65 12.80 6.21
CA PRO A 525 -5.83 13.17 5.06
C PRO A 525 -4.47 13.74 5.47
N GLU A 526 -4.45 14.63 6.46
CA GLU A 526 -3.23 15.22 7.03
C GLU A 526 -2.26 14.14 7.54
N GLN A 527 -2.75 13.16 8.31
CA GLN A 527 -1.93 12.06 8.83
C GLN A 527 -1.38 11.20 7.69
N THR A 528 -2.19 10.85 6.69
CA THR A 528 -1.71 10.03 5.55
C THR A 528 -0.67 10.75 4.70
N ARG A 529 -0.88 12.04 4.43
CA ARG A 529 0.09 12.89 3.72
C ARG A 529 1.41 12.95 4.48
N ARG A 530 1.36 13.15 5.80
CA ARG A 530 2.56 13.11 6.66
C ARG A 530 3.27 11.77 6.58
N ILE A 531 2.56 10.65 6.67
CA ILE A 531 3.16 9.31 6.56
C ILE A 531 3.85 9.13 5.21
N PHE A 532 3.22 9.54 4.10
CA PHE A 532 3.81 9.41 2.76
C PHE A 532 5.07 10.27 2.63
N SER A 533 5.04 11.52 3.11
CA SER A 533 6.21 12.40 3.12
C SER A 533 7.35 11.86 3.99
N GLU A 534 7.05 11.34 5.19
CA GLU A 534 8.05 10.75 6.10
C GLU A 534 8.70 9.48 5.51
N ARG A 535 7.97 8.76 4.65
CA ARG A 535 8.47 7.62 3.88
C ARG A 535 9.17 8.04 2.56
N GLY A 536 9.21 9.33 2.24
CA GLY A 536 9.78 9.84 0.99
C GLY A 536 9.05 9.36 -0.26
N TRP A 537 7.76 9.05 -0.15
CA TRP A 537 6.95 8.57 -1.27
C TRP A 537 6.53 9.71 -2.18
N LYS A 538 6.74 9.55 -3.48
CA LYS A 538 6.30 10.45 -4.56
C LYS A 538 5.03 9.94 -5.20
N LYS A 539 4.98 8.64 -5.49
CA LYS A 539 3.86 8.00 -6.16
C LYS A 539 3.17 7.01 -5.25
N VAL A 540 1.90 7.26 -4.97
CA VAL A 540 1.09 6.41 -4.10
C VAL A 540 -0.18 6.03 -4.85
N VAL A 541 -0.45 4.73 -4.92
CA VAL A 541 -1.69 4.21 -5.50
C VAL A 541 -2.72 3.95 -4.42
N GLY A 542 -3.90 4.56 -4.55
CA GLY A 542 -5.04 4.33 -3.68
C GLY A 542 -5.90 3.16 -4.14
N PHE A 543 -6.30 2.30 -3.21
CA PHE A 543 -7.24 1.21 -3.44
C PHE A 543 -8.49 1.39 -2.59
N HIS A 544 -9.64 1.48 -3.26
CA HIS A 544 -10.96 1.53 -2.62
C HIS A 544 -11.62 0.16 -2.67
N THR A 545 -12.26 -0.24 -1.57
CA THR A 545 -13.00 -1.50 -1.50
C THR A 545 -14.04 -1.50 -0.39
N ARG A 546 -15.02 -2.39 -0.53
CA ARG A 546 -16.07 -2.71 0.44
C ARG A 546 -16.11 -4.21 0.76
N ASN A 547 -15.15 -4.96 0.25
CA ASN A 547 -15.10 -6.42 0.30
C ASN A 547 -13.82 -6.90 0.97
N VAL A 548 -13.85 -8.14 1.47
CA VAL A 548 -12.65 -8.85 1.89
C VAL A 548 -11.66 -9.00 0.73
N ILE A 549 -10.38 -9.09 1.06
CA ILE A 549 -9.32 -9.30 0.08
C ILE A 549 -9.36 -10.72 -0.50
N HIS A 550 -9.14 -10.84 -1.81
CA HIS A 550 -9.01 -12.10 -2.55
C HIS A 550 -7.93 -11.95 -3.62
N ARG A 551 -7.58 -13.01 -4.35
CA ARG A 551 -6.41 -13.01 -5.24
C ARG A 551 -6.48 -11.98 -6.38
N CYS A 552 -7.67 -11.72 -6.93
CA CYS A 552 -7.82 -10.63 -7.90
C CYS A 552 -7.55 -9.23 -7.29
N HIS A 553 -7.93 -8.96 -6.04
CA HIS A 553 -7.61 -7.70 -5.37
C HIS A 553 -6.09 -7.57 -5.16
N GLU A 554 -5.45 -8.66 -4.73
CA GLU A 554 -3.99 -8.72 -4.58
C GLU A 554 -3.29 -8.45 -5.92
N PHE A 555 -3.74 -9.10 -7.00
CA PHE A 555 -3.19 -8.90 -8.34
C PHE A 555 -3.27 -7.44 -8.79
N ILE A 556 -4.46 -6.82 -8.76
CA ILE A 556 -4.62 -5.44 -9.25
C ILE A 556 -3.83 -4.44 -8.39
N GLN A 557 -3.70 -4.68 -7.08
CA GLN A 557 -2.91 -3.83 -6.20
C GLN A 557 -1.42 -3.86 -6.57
N LEU A 558 -0.85 -5.07 -6.72
CA LEU A 558 0.55 -5.25 -7.09
C LEU A 558 0.84 -4.81 -8.52
N GLU A 559 -0.08 -5.06 -9.45
CA GLU A 559 0.09 -4.68 -10.85
C GLU A 559 -0.03 -3.16 -11.02
N SER A 560 -0.88 -2.49 -10.24
CA SER A 560 -0.93 -1.02 -10.23
C SER A 560 0.35 -0.40 -9.71
N MET A 561 0.94 -0.99 -8.67
CA MET A 561 2.24 -0.54 -8.14
C MET A 561 3.32 -0.59 -9.23
N LYS A 562 3.34 -1.66 -10.03
CA LYS A 562 4.28 -1.83 -11.15
C LYS A 562 3.99 -0.87 -12.30
N LYS A 563 2.77 -0.87 -12.84
CA LYS A 563 2.36 -0.04 -13.99
C LYS A 563 2.52 1.45 -13.71
N GLY A 564 2.23 1.88 -12.48
CA GLY A 564 2.36 3.27 -12.05
C GLY A 564 3.73 3.66 -11.50
N CYS A 565 4.71 2.75 -11.44
CA CYS A 565 6.01 2.99 -10.80
C CYS A 565 5.88 3.60 -9.39
N CYS A 566 4.91 3.07 -8.62
CA CYS A 566 4.52 3.65 -7.33
C CYS A 566 5.46 3.21 -6.20
N ASP A 567 5.75 4.16 -5.30
CA ASP A 567 6.54 3.95 -4.09
C ASP A 567 5.74 3.23 -3.00
N GLY A 568 4.41 3.43 -2.98
CA GLY A 568 3.54 2.84 -1.96
C GLY A 568 2.09 2.60 -2.39
N LEU A 569 1.44 1.68 -1.68
CA LEU A 569 0.03 1.31 -1.81
C LEU A 569 -0.75 1.82 -0.59
N PHE A 570 -1.82 2.57 -0.83
CA PHE A 570 -2.76 3.02 0.19
C PHE A 570 -4.07 2.22 0.11
N VAL A 571 -4.23 1.24 1.00
CA VAL A 571 -5.43 0.41 1.11
C VAL A 571 -6.45 1.13 1.99
N HIS A 572 -7.59 1.51 1.42
CA HIS A 572 -8.53 2.40 2.08
C HIS A 572 -9.98 1.88 1.99
N PRO A 573 -10.33 0.75 2.65
CA PRO A 573 -11.68 0.19 2.66
C PRO A 573 -12.71 1.08 3.34
N ILE A 574 -13.96 1.03 2.85
CA ILE A 574 -15.09 1.75 3.44
C ILE A 574 -15.66 1.00 4.65
N ILE A 575 -15.98 1.75 5.72
CA ILE A 575 -16.43 1.17 7.00
C ILE A 575 -17.82 1.61 7.47
N GLY A 576 -18.48 2.55 6.78
CA GLY A 576 -19.83 2.99 7.12
C GLY A 576 -20.90 1.95 6.78
N LYS A 577 -22.17 2.37 6.87
CA LYS A 577 -23.32 1.48 6.68
C LYS A 577 -23.27 0.76 5.33
N LYS A 578 -23.50 -0.55 5.36
CA LYS A 578 -23.50 -1.44 4.20
C LYS A 578 -24.88 -2.04 3.96
N LYS A 579 -25.08 -2.62 2.77
CA LYS A 579 -26.31 -3.34 2.44
C LYS A 579 -26.29 -4.75 3.05
N LYS A 580 -27.48 -5.33 3.25
CA LYS A 580 -27.63 -6.71 3.68
C LYS A 580 -26.86 -7.68 2.77
N GLY A 581 -26.13 -8.63 3.36
CA GLY A 581 -25.34 -9.63 2.65
C GLY A 581 -23.94 -9.17 2.19
N ASP A 582 -23.53 -7.94 2.53
CA ASP A 582 -22.12 -7.53 2.45
C ASP A 582 -21.33 -8.08 3.64
N PHE A 583 -20.00 -8.11 3.53
CA PHE A 583 -19.12 -8.48 4.64
C PHE A 583 -19.14 -7.44 5.76
N GLU A 584 -19.18 -7.93 7.00
CA GLU A 584 -19.01 -7.10 8.20
C GLU A 584 -17.66 -6.37 8.20
N THR A 585 -17.65 -5.17 8.77
CA THR A 585 -16.46 -4.29 8.72
C THR A 585 -15.25 -4.91 9.41
N ASP A 586 -15.44 -5.58 10.54
CA ASP A 586 -14.35 -6.19 11.28
C ASP A 586 -13.73 -7.37 10.53
N VAL A 587 -14.50 -8.11 9.73
CA VAL A 587 -13.99 -9.15 8.82
C VAL A 587 -13.10 -8.52 7.76
N ILE A 588 -13.55 -7.43 7.12
CA ILE A 588 -12.77 -6.73 6.10
C ILE A 588 -11.43 -6.25 6.69
N VAL A 589 -11.48 -5.50 7.79
CA VAL A 589 -10.28 -4.96 8.44
C VAL A 589 -9.30 -6.07 8.79
N LYS A 590 -9.74 -7.14 9.47
CA LYS A 590 -8.88 -8.27 9.86
C LYS A 590 -8.21 -8.95 8.66
N THR A 591 -8.93 -9.12 7.54
CA THR A 591 -8.35 -9.76 6.35
C THR A 591 -7.27 -8.90 5.68
N TYR A 592 -7.43 -7.57 5.65
CA TYR A 592 -6.37 -6.68 5.13
C TYR A 592 -5.20 -6.56 6.10
N GLU A 593 -5.43 -6.49 7.41
CA GLU A 593 -4.35 -6.51 8.41
C GLU A 593 -3.49 -7.77 8.27
N LYS A 594 -4.12 -8.94 8.06
CA LYS A 594 -3.41 -10.19 7.80
C LYS A 594 -2.50 -10.10 6.57
N MET A 595 -3.01 -9.53 5.47
CA MET A 595 -2.20 -9.32 4.27
C MET A 595 -1.00 -8.39 4.54
N ILE A 596 -1.21 -7.29 5.26
CA ILE A 596 -0.17 -6.29 5.47
C ILE A 596 0.92 -6.77 6.43
N ASN A 597 0.53 -7.50 7.47
CA ASN A 597 1.47 -7.95 8.49
C ASN A 597 2.34 -9.11 8.00
N ASP A 598 1.77 -10.00 7.18
CA ASP A 598 2.39 -11.31 6.92
C ASP A 598 2.77 -11.52 5.44
N ILE A 599 2.17 -10.78 4.51
CA ILE A 599 2.27 -11.07 3.07
C ILE A 599 2.85 -9.89 2.27
N TYR A 600 2.35 -8.67 2.50
CA TYR A 600 2.83 -7.50 1.79
C TYR A 600 4.14 -6.96 2.37
N PRO A 601 4.97 -6.28 1.55
CA PRO A 601 6.14 -5.57 2.06
C PRO A 601 5.69 -4.45 3.00
N LYS A 602 5.99 -4.57 4.30
CA LYS A 602 5.54 -3.63 5.37
C LYS A 602 5.87 -2.16 5.06
N GLU A 603 7.03 -1.93 4.45
CA GLU A 603 7.52 -0.59 4.10
C GLU A 603 6.84 0.02 2.86
N LYS A 604 5.98 -0.73 2.16
CA LYS A 604 5.35 -0.30 0.89
C LYS A 604 3.82 -0.15 0.99
N VAL A 605 3.20 -0.46 2.13
CA VAL A 605 1.75 -0.40 2.28
C VAL A 605 1.36 0.46 3.48
N VAL A 606 0.31 1.26 3.32
CA VAL A 606 -0.41 1.96 4.39
C VAL A 606 -1.87 1.54 4.32
N PHE A 607 -2.45 1.25 5.49
CA PHE A 607 -3.85 0.90 5.62
C PHE A 607 -4.59 1.94 6.42
N SER A 608 -5.79 2.29 5.97
CA SER A 608 -6.71 3.09 6.75
C SER A 608 -8.15 2.68 6.49
N ALA A 609 -9.01 2.87 7.48
CA ALA A 609 -10.45 2.74 7.35
C ALA A 609 -11.05 4.07 6.85
N PHE A 610 -11.80 4.03 5.75
CA PHE A 610 -12.50 5.17 5.20
C PHE A 610 -13.90 5.30 5.83
N SER A 611 -14.03 6.26 6.73
CA SER A 611 -15.26 6.60 7.45
C SER A 611 -16.30 7.29 6.55
N THR A 612 -16.91 6.55 5.63
CA THR A 612 -18.07 7.01 4.85
C THR A 612 -18.95 5.83 4.46
N PHE A 613 -20.06 6.09 3.74
CA PHE A 613 -20.99 5.08 3.23
C PHE A 613 -21.12 5.20 1.70
N SER A 614 -21.44 4.10 1.01
CA SER A 614 -21.63 4.13 -0.43
C SER A 614 -22.95 4.80 -0.80
N ARG A 615 -22.93 5.70 -1.79
CA ARG A 615 -24.16 6.26 -2.39
C ARG A 615 -24.68 5.36 -3.51
N TYR A 616 -23.86 4.39 -3.92
CA TYR A 616 -24.11 3.49 -5.03
C TYR A 616 -24.28 4.24 -6.35
N ALA A 617 -23.61 5.38 -6.52
CA ALA A 617 -23.75 6.23 -7.70
C ALA A 617 -22.76 5.85 -8.83
N GLY A 618 -22.28 4.59 -8.82
CA GLY A 618 -21.48 3.96 -9.87
C GLY A 618 -20.39 4.89 -10.43
N PRO A 619 -20.48 5.30 -11.71
CA PRO A 619 -19.47 6.15 -12.34
C PRO A 619 -19.17 7.45 -11.59
N ARG A 620 -20.19 8.17 -11.12
CA ARG A 620 -19.99 9.44 -10.38
C ARG A 620 -19.22 9.20 -9.09
N GLU A 621 -19.49 8.10 -8.40
CA GLU A 621 -18.82 7.75 -7.16
C GLU A 621 -17.38 7.26 -7.39
N ALA A 622 -17.08 6.66 -8.54
CA ALA A 622 -15.71 6.29 -8.92
C ALA A 622 -14.78 7.52 -9.03
N VAL A 623 -15.23 8.60 -9.68
CA VAL A 623 -14.45 9.85 -9.75
C VAL A 623 -14.35 10.50 -8.37
N PHE A 624 -15.46 10.57 -7.62
CA PHE A 624 -15.46 11.13 -6.27
C PHE A 624 -14.47 10.40 -5.36
N THR A 625 -14.47 9.07 -5.35
CA THR A 625 -13.56 8.29 -4.52
C THR A 625 -12.10 8.48 -4.93
N ALA A 626 -11.81 8.68 -6.22
CA ALA A 626 -10.47 9.06 -6.70
C ALA A 626 -10.05 10.44 -6.17
N LEU A 627 -10.91 11.45 -6.28
CA LEU A 627 -10.66 12.81 -5.76
C LEU A 627 -10.45 12.81 -4.25
N VAL A 628 -11.19 11.98 -3.51
CA VAL A 628 -10.95 11.76 -2.09
C VAL A 628 -9.55 11.18 -1.88
N ARG A 629 -9.13 10.14 -2.64
CA ARG A 629 -7.77 9.57 -2.47
C ARG A 629 -6.67 10.57 -2.83
N LYS A 630 -6.92 11.50 -3.76
CA LYS A 630 -6.04 12.65 -4.00
C LYS A 630 -5.93 13.52 -2.75
N ASN A 631 -7.03 13.81 -2.05
CA ASN A 631 -6.98 14.54 -0.78
C ASN A 631 -6.14 13.81 0.29
N PHE A 632 -6.13 12.48 0.29
CA PHE A 632 -5.26 11.67 1.14
C PHE A 632 -3.80 11.56 0.65
N GLY A 633 -3.46 12.16 -0.50
CA GLY A 633 -2.09 12.18 -1.04
C GLY A 633 -1.78 11.12 -2.08
N CYS A 634 -2.78 10.40 -2.62
CA CYS A 634 -2.55 9.43 -3.69
C CYS A 634 -2.37 10.13 -5.04
N THR A 635 -1.38 9.70 -5.82
CA THR A 635 -1.17 10.12 -7.21
C THR A 635 -1.90 9.23 -8.20
N HIS A 636 -2.16 7.98 -7.84
CA HIS A 636 -2.85 7.01 -8.67
C HIS A 636 -4.06 6.44 -7.92
N PHE A 637 -5.05 5.95 -8.66
CA PHE A 637 -6.23 5.32 -8.06
C PHE A 637 -6.71 4.13 -8.89
N ILE A 638 -6.91 2.99 -8.24
CA ILE A 638 -7.34 1.76 -8.90
C ILE A 638 -8.84 1.84 -9.20
N VAL A 639 -9.20 1.68 -10.47
CA VAL A 639 -10.60 1.64 -10.93
C VAL A 639 -10.87 0.32 -11.62
N GLY A 640 -11.54 -0.60 -10.92
CA GLY A 640 -12.02 -1.85 -11.50
C GLY A 640 -13.29 -1.67 -12.35
N ARG A 641 -13.69 -2.73 -13.03
CA ARG A 641 -15.00 -2.86 -13.68
C ARG A 641 -16.13 -2.72 -12.65
N ASP A 642 -17.22 -2.05 -13.01
CA ASP A 642 -18.39 -1.81 -12.14
C ASP A 642 -18.04 -1.18 -10.77
N HIS A 643 -17.00 -0.33 -10.74
CA HIS A 643 -16.55 0.34 -9.52
C HIS A 643 -17.71 1.11 -8.87
N THR A 644 -17.95 0.84 -7.58
CA THR A 644 -19.04 1.43 -6.77
C THR A 644 -20.45 1.25 -7.35
N GLY A 645 -20.62 0.35 -8.33
CA GLY A 645 -21.90 0.03 -8.93
C GLY A 645 -22.80 -0.83 -8.06
N VAL A 646 -24.05 -0.96 -8.50
CA VAL A 646 -25.07 -1.77 -7.84
C VAL A 646 -25.95 -2.45 -8.88
N GLY A 647 -26.13 -3.77 -8.74
CA GLY A 647 -26.96 -4.55 -9.65
C GLY A 647 -26.52 -4.38 -11.09
N GLU A 648 -27.48 -4.11 -11.98
CA GLU A 648 -27.25 -3.83 -13.40
C GLU A 648 -27.61 -2.38 -13.78
N PHE A 649 -27.61 -1.47 -12.80
CA PHE A 649 -27.99 -0.06 -13.02
C PHE A 649 -26.98 0.73 -13.85
N TYR A 650 -25.74 0.25 -13.94
CA TYR A 650 -24.66 0.90 -14.68
C TYR A 650 -24.02 -0.09 -15.63
N SER A 651 -23.61 0.38 -16.81
CA SER A 651 -22.74 -0.42 -17.68
C SER A 651 -21.43 -0.70 -16.93
N PRO A 652 -20.89 -1.93 -16.99
CA PRO A 652 -19.67 -2.27 -16.28
C PRO A 652 -18.45 -1.39 -16.62
N ASN A 653 -18.43 -0.79 -17.83
CA ASN A 653 -17.36 0.11 -18.28
C ASN A 653 -17.64 1.58 -17.97
N ALA A 654 -18.85 1.93 -17.53
CA ALA A 654 -19.21 3.34 -17.30
C ALA A 654 -18.32 4.02 -16.23
N SER A 655 -17.82 3.24 -15.26
CA SER A 655 -16.87 3.73 -14.24
C SER A 655 -15.48 4.03 -14.81
N HIS A 656 -15.13 3.50 -15.99
CA HIS A 656 -13.92 3.87 -16.72
C HIS A 656 -14.18 5.08 -17.62
N ASP A 657 -15.27 5.05 -18.38
CA ASP A 657 -15.60 6.04 -19.41
C ASP A 657 -15.81 7.44 -18.81
N ILE A 658 -16.32 7.52 -17.57
CA ILE A 658 -16.55 8.81 -16.92
C ILE A 658 -15.26 9.60 -16.67
N PHE A 659 -14.12 8.93 -16.48
CA PHE A 659 -12.84 9.62 -16.30
C PHE A 659 -12.40 10.34 -17.57
N ASP A 660 -12.81 9.86 -18.74
CA ASP A 660 -12.41 10.44 -20.04
C ASP A 660 -13.18 11.74 -20.35
N LYS A 661 -14.12 12.13 -19.50
CA LYS A 661 -14.82 13.42 -19.55
C LYS A 661 -14.02 14.57 -18.93
N PHE A 662 -12.89 14.28 -18.29
CA PHE A 662 -12.08 15.25 -17.57
C PHE A 662 -10.62 15.14 -18.02
N THR A 663 -9.89 16.25 -18.03
CA THR A 663 -8.44 16.18 -18.32
C THR A 663 -7.66 15.68 -17.10
N LYS A 664 -6.42 15.25 -17.34
CA LYS A 664 -5.52 14.79 -16.26
C LYS A 664 -5.24 15.91 -15.26
N GLU A 665 -5.12 17.15 -15.74
CA GLU A 665 -4.85 18.35 -14.95
C GLU A 665 -6.03 18.69 -14.04
N GLU A 666 -7.26 18.56 -14.55
CA GLU A 666 -8.48 18.81 -13.78
C GLU A 666 -8.66 17.83 -12.62
N LEU A 667 -8.37 16.54 -12.86
CA LEU A 667 -8.44 15.51 -11.83
C LEU A 667 -7.25 15.60 -10.88
N GLY A 668 -6.03 15.79 -11.40
CA GLY A 668 -4.78 15.75 -10.63
C GLY A 668 -4.54 14.40 -9.92
N ILE A 669 -5.15 13.33 -10.42
CA ILE A 669 -4.95 11.94 -9.99
C ILE A 669 -5.12 11.01 -11.20
N ILE A 670 -4.26 10.01 -11.31
CA ILE A 670 -4.20 9.12 -12.48
C ILE A 670 -5.02 7.86 -12.21
N PRO A 671 -6.12 7.60 -12.94
CA PRO A 671 -6.85 6.34 -12.82
C PRO A 671 -6.04 5.19 -13.43
N VAL A 672 -5.87 4.11 -12.67
CA VAL A 672 -5.33 2.83 -13.14
C VAL A 672 -6.51 1.90 -13.38
N LYS A 673 -6.97 1.85 -14.64
CA LYS A 673 -8.16 1.11 -15.06
C LYS A 673 -7.83 -0.38 -15.21
N PHE A 674 -8.64 -1.25 -14.61
CA PHE A 674 -8.58 -2.70 -14.81
C PHE A 674 -9.92 -3.22 -15.33
N ASP A 675 -9.85 -3.95 -16.44
CA ASP A 675 -10.96 -4.71 -17.00
C ASP A 675 -11.17 -6.01 -16.24
N LYS A 676 -11.60 -7.07 -16.93
CA LYS A 676 -11.69 -8.40 -16.34
C LYS A 676 -10.29 -8.92 -16.02
N VAL A 677 -10.17 -9.47 -14.83
CA VAL A 677 -9.03 -10.28 -14.40
C VAL A 677 -9.52 -11.70 -14.20
N PHE A 678 -8.81 -12.67 -14.75
CA PHE A 678 -9.10 -14.09 -14.62
C PHE A 678 -7.86 -14.85 -14.14
N TYR A 679 -8.07 -16.03 -13.57
CA TYR A 679 -7.01 -16.98 -13.29
C TYR A 679 -6.87 -17.96 -14.47
N SER A 680 -5.69 -18.04 -15.05
CA SER A 680 -5.39 -18.97 -16.14
C SER A 680 -5.04 -20.34 -15.58
N GLU A 681 -5.77 -21.38 -15.98
CA GLU A 681 -5.43 -22.74 -15.61
C GLU A 681 -4.17 -23.26 -16.30
N ILE A 682 -3.83 -22.72 -17.48
CA ILE A 682 -2.64 -23.08 -18.24
C ILE A 682 -1.40 -22.43 -17.62
N GLN A 683 -1.45 -21.12 -17.41
CA GLN A 683 -0.29 -20.34 -16.94
C GLN A 683 -0.19 -20.29 -15.42
N LYS A 684 -1.17 -20.84 -14.69
CA LYS A 684 -1.27 -20.90 -13.22
C LYS A 684 -1.09 -19.54 -12.54
N LYS A 685 -1.57 -18.45 -13.17
CA LYS A 685 -1.46 -17.08 -12.66
C LYS A 685 -2.69 -16.24 -13.04
N HIS A 686 -2.85 -15.11 -12.36
CA HIS A 686 -3.84 -14.11 -12.73
C HIS A 686 -3.37 -13.27 -13.92
N ILE A 687 -4.29 -12.95 -14.83
CA ILE A 687 -4.04 -12.20 -16.06
C ILE A 687 -5.10 -11.10 -16.19
N HIS A 688 -4.67 -9.89 -16.55
CA HIS A 688 -5.56 -8.82 -16.99
C HIS A 688 -5.91 -9.09 -18.45
N GLU A 689 -7.19 -9.32 -18.75
CA GLU A 689 -7.66 -9.88 -20.03
C GLU A 689 -7.10 -9.22 -21.31
N PRO A 690 -6.97 -7.88 -21.42
CA PRO A 690 -6.38 -7.24 -22.60
C PRO A 690 -4.91 -7.62 -22.87
N GLU A 691 -4.18 -8.15 -21.89
CA GLU A 691 -2.80 -8.61 -22.06
C GLU A 691 -2.71 -9.99 -22.74
N ASP A 692 -3.80 -10.76 -22.75
CA ASP A 692 -3.90 -12.06 -23.43
C ASP A 692 -5.31 -12.25 -24.02
N PRO A 693 -5.67 -11.50 -25.08
CA PRO A 693 -7.00 -11.56 -25.67
C PRO A 693 -7.30 -12.90 -26.37
N SER A 694 -6.26 -13.67 -26.71
CA SER A 694 -6.35 -14.98 -27.34
C SER A 694 -6.53 -16.15 -26.36
N HIS A 695 -6.63 -15.87 -25.05
CA HIS A 695 -6.73 -16.93 -24.04
C HIS A 695 -8.03 -17.75 -24.20
N PRO A 696 -7.97 -19.10 -24.22
CA PRO A 696 -9.17 -19.94 -24.32
C PRO A 696 -10.14 -19.70 -23.16
N GLU A 697 -11.41 -19.47 -23.46
CA GLU A 697 -12.43 -19.09 -22.47
C GLU A 697 -12.69 -20.19 -21.43
N ASP A 698 -12.61 -21.46 -21.85
CA ASP A 698 -12.75 -22.65 -20.99
C ASP A 698 -11.61 -22.81 -19.97
N MET A 699 -10.50 -22.09 -20.18
CA MET A 699 -9.32 -22.11 -19.31
C MET A 699 -9.25 -20.87 -18.40
N LYS A 700 -10.27 -20.00 -18.42
CA LYS A 700 -10.39 -18.81 -17.58
C LYS A 700 -11.27 -19.12 -16.36
N LEU A 701 -10.69 -19.06 -15.17
CA LEU A 701 -11.44 -19.10 -13.92
C LEU A 701 -11.68 -17.67 -13.41
N HIS A 702 -12.95 -17.36 -13.11
CA HIS A 702 -13.36 -16.03 -12.65
C HIS A 702 -13.67 -16.00 -11.16
N ILE A 703 -13.36 -14.87 -10.53
CA ILE A 703 -13.66 -14.61 -9.11
C ILE A 703 -15.01 -13.88 -9.02
N SER A 704 -16.04 -14.57 -8.53
CA SER A 704 -17.38 -13.99 -8.31
C SER A 704 -17.66 -13.72 -6.83
N GLY A 705 -18.06 -12.49 -6.53
CA GLY A 705 -18.49 -12.09 -5.18
C GLY A 705 -19.71 -12.88 -4.68
N THR A 706 -20.58 -13.37 -5.58
CA THR A 706 -21.73 -14.21 -5.19
C THR A 706 -21.26 -15.62 -4.82
N GLN A 707 -20.39 -16.21 -5.64
CA GLN A 707 -19.85 -17.55 -5.40
C GLN A 707 -19.06 -17.62 -4.09
N VAL A 708 -18.16 -16.67 -3.82
CA VAL A 708 -17.38 -16.69 -2.57
C VAL A 708 -18.25 -16.58 -1.33
N ARG A 709 -19.28 -15.73 -1.37
CA ARG A 709 -20.21 -15.58 -0.24
C ARG A 709 -21.00 -16.87 -0.04
N GLU A 710 -21.42 -17.53 -1.11
CA GLU A 710 -22.10 -18.82 -1.02
C GLU A 710 -21.20 -19.93 -0.45
N MET A 711 -19.95 -20.05 -0.93
CA MET A 711 -18.97 -20.99 -0.41
C MET A 711 -18.75 -20.79 1.08
N LEU A 712 -18.45 -19.56 1.50
CA LEU A 712 -18.21 -19.22 2.90
C LEU A 712 -19.44 -19.47 3.77
N ARG A 713 -20.65 -19.12 3.31
CA ARG A 713 -21.92 -19.44 4.02
C ARG A 713 -22.14 -20.93 4.22
N ARG A 714 -21.63 -21.78 3.33
CA ARG A 714 -21.70 -23.24 3.43
C ARG A 714 -20.52 -23.84 4.21
N GLY A 715 -19.62 -23.01 4.76
CA GLY A 715 -18.40 -23.48 5.42
C GLY A 715 -17.35 -24.05 4.47
N ILE A 716 -17.51 -23.84 3.16
CA ILE A 716 -16.61 -24.36 2.13
C ILE A 716 -15.44 -23.39 1.94
N THR A 717 -14.21 -23.90 2.01
CA THR A 717 -12.99 -23.13 1.76
C THR A 717 -12.84 -22.79 0.27
N PRO A 718 -12.76 -21.51 -0.11
CA PRO A 718 -12.40 -21.14 -1.48
C PRO A 718 -11.02 -21.68 -1.86
N PRO A 719 -10.80 -22.07 -3.13
CA PRO A 719 -9.50 -22.56 -3.59
C PRO A 719 -8.44 -21.45 -3.55
N ASP A 720 -7.15 -21.80 -3.45
CA ASP A 720 -6.04 -20.85 -3.27
C ASP A 720 -5.92 -19.81 -4.41
N TRP A 721 -6.22 -20.22 -5.65
CA TRP A 721 -6.26 -19.30 -6.79
C TRP A 721 -7.37 -18.25 -6.66
N PHE A 722 -8.39 -18.51 -5.87
CA PHE A 722 -9.49 -17.58 -5.61
C PHE A 722 -9.19 -16.70 -4.40
N MET A 723 -8.88 -17.31 -3.26
CA MET A 723 -8.60 -16.64 -1.99
C MET A 723 -7.52 -17.38 -1.23
N ARG A 724 -6.57 -16.63 -0.68
CA ARG A 724 -5.49 -17.17 0.15
C ARG A 724 -6.05 -18.02 1.30
N PRO A 725 -5.49 -19.21 1.58
CA PRO A 725 -5.91 -20.07 2.68
C PRO A 725 -5.94 -19.35 4.03
N GLU A 726 -4.98 -18.47 4.29
CA GLU A 726 -4.88 -17.69 5.53
C GLU A 726 -6.06 -16.73 5.71
N ILE A 727 -6.57 -16.18 4.61
CA ILE A 727 -7.73 -15.27 4.61
C ILE A 727 -9.02 -16.06 4.77
N SER A 728 -9.16 -17.16 4.02
CA SER A 728 -10.30 -18.07 4.12
C SER A 728 -10.46 -18.61 5.55
N LYS A 729 -9.34 -18.98 6.20
CA LYS A 729 -9.33 -19.49 7.58
C LYS A 729 -9.91 -18.49 8.58
N ILE A 730 -9.50 -17.21 8.51
CA ILE A 730 -10.03 -16.15 9.40
C ILE A 730 -11.55 -16.05 9.31
N ILE A 731 -12.10 -16.12 8.08
CA ILE A 731 -13.53 -15.98 7.86
C ILE A 731 -14.28 -17.23 8.34
N LEU A 732 -13.78 -18.42 8.00
CA LEU A 732 -14.43 -19.69 8.37
C LEU A 732 -14.39 -19.94 9.89
N GLU A 733 -13.32 -19.54 10.59
CA GLU A 733 -13.24 -19.63 12.04
C GLU A 733 -14.32 -18.78 12.72
N LYS A 734 -14.57 -17.56 12.22
CA LYS A 734 -15.68 -16.73 12.70
C LYS A 734 -17.04 -17.37 12.49
N ILE A 735 -17.27 -17.93 11.31
CA ILE A 735 -18.52 -18.65 11.02
C ILE A 735 -18.68 -19.83 11.98
N LYS A 736 -17.61 -20.59 12.22
CA LYS A 736 -17.60 -21.72 13.16
C LYS A 736 -17.88 -21.29 14.61
N ASN A 737 -17.40 -20.12 15.02
CA ASN A 737 -17.69 -19.53 16.33
C ASN A 737 -19.11 -18.94 16.43
N GLY A 738 -19.83 -18.88 15.32
CA GLY A 738 -21.14 -18.24 15.22
C GLY A 738 -21.08 -16.73 15.44
N GLU A 739 -19.99 -16.10 15.00
CA GLU A 739 -19.84 -14.65 14.90
C GLU A 739 -20.46 -14.15 13.58
N SER A 740 -20.96 -12.90 13.56
CA SER A 740 -21.46 -12.29 12.33
C SER A 740 -20.34 -12.11 11.31
N VAL A 741 -20.56 -12.59 10.08
CA VAL A 741 -19.68 -12.35 8.93
C VAL A 741 -20.34 -11.50 7.85
N PHE A 742 -21.67 -11.54 7.78
CA PHE A 742 -22.46 -10.84 6.76
C PHE A 742 -23.50 -9.92 7.42
N VAL A 743 -23.56 -8.68 6.95
CA VAL A 743 -24.45 -7.64 7.47
C VAL A 743 -25.92 -8.07 7.36
N GLY A 744 -26.66 -7.99 8.46
CA GLY A 744 -28.10 -8.28 8.51
C GLY A 744 -28.45 -9.75 8.27
N GLU A 745 -27.46 -10.64 8.32
CA GLU A 745 -27.62 -12.08 8.43
C GLU A 745 -27.28 -12.43 9.87
N ASP A 746 -28.24 -12.32 10.78
CA ASP A 746 -28.09 -12.94 12.10
C ASP A 746 -27.80 -14.42 11.84
N SER A 747 -26.69 -14.91 12.40
CA SER A 747 -26.35 -16.33 12.42
C SER A 747 -27.29 -17.08 13.38
N LYS A 748 -28.61 -16.91 13.22
CA LYS A 748 -29.63 -17.71 13.89
C LYS A 748 -29.98 -18.84 12.93
N PHE A 749 -29.19 -19.90 13.01
CA PHE A 749 -29.63 -21.19 12.51
C PHE A 749 -30.66 -21.77 13.50
N ALA A 750 -31.60 -22.58 12.99
CA ALA A 750 -32.56 -23.26 13.85
C ALA A 750 -31.84 -24.04 14.96
N LYS A 751 -32.33 -23.98 16.20
CA LYS A 751 -31.86 -24.91 17.24
C LYS A 751 -32.39 -26.31 16.93
N VAL A 752 -31.52 -27.30 16.89
CA VAL A 752 -31.86 -28.70 16.61
C VAL A 752 -32.02 -29.45 17.93
N LEU A 753 -33.26 -29.74 18.32
CA LEU A 753 -33.56 -30.54 19.50
C LEU A 753 -33.63 -32.01 19.10
N TRP A 754 -32.60 -32.75 19.51
CA TRP A 754 -32.43 -34.16 19.19
C TRP A 754 -32.92 -35.02 20.35
N PHE A 755 -34.14 -35.52 20.23
CA PHE A 755 -34.75 -36.37 21.26
C PHE A 755 -34.29 -37.80 21.03
N THR A 756 -33.50 -38.34 21.98
CA THR A 756 -32.95 -39.71 21.93
C THR A 756 -33.48 -40.55 23.09
N GLY A 757 -33.71 -41.85 22.87
CA GLY A 757 -34.26 -42.75 23.88
C GLY A 757 -34.88 -44.03 23.30
N LEU A 758 -35.19 -45.00 24.16
CA LEU A 758 -35.78 -46.30 23.76
C LEU A 758 -37.13 -46.14 23.05
N SER A 759 -37.52 -47.12 22.22
CA SER A 759 -38.87 -47.13 21.64
C SER A 759 -39.93 -47.09 22.76
N GLY A 760 -41.04 -46.37 22.57
CA GLY A 760 -42.04 -46.21 23.64
C GLY A 760 -41.67 -45.25 24.79
N SER A 761 -40.48 -44.62 24.78
CA SER A 761 -40.07 -43.68 25.85
C SER A 761 -40.80 -42.33 25.86
N GLY A 762 -41.62 -42.02 24.85
CA GLY A 762 -42.39 -40.76 24.79
C GLY A 762 -41.78 -39.64 23.94
N LYS A 763 -40.66 -39.88 23.22
CA LYS A 763 -40.00 -38.89 22.34
C LYS A 763 -40.95 -38.13 21.42
N THR A 764 -41.72 -38.86 20.60
CA THR A 764 -42.64 -38.28 19.61
C THR A 764 -43.74 -37.46 20.30
N THR A 765 -44.26 -37.94 21.43
CA THR A 765 -45.27 -37.23 22.22
C THR A 765 -44.73 -35.90 22.76
N ILE A 766 -43.52 -35.91 23.33
CA ILE A 766 -42.89 -34.70 23.86
C ILE A 766 -42.54 -33.73 22.73
N ALA A 767 -41.97 -34.21 21.62
CA ALA A 767 -41.65 -33.37 20.47
C ALA A 767 -42.90 -32.69 19.87
N ASN A 768 -44.02 -33.40 19.77
CA ASN A 768 -45.28 -32.83 19.28
C ASN A 768 -45.86 -31.77 20.21
N ASN A 769 -45.78 -31.95 21.54
CA ASN A 769 -46.23 -30.94 22.49
C ASN A 769 -45.27 -29.74 22.53
N MET A 770 -43.95 -29.96 22.47
CA MET A 770 -42.96 -28.91 22.29
C MET A 770 -43.23 -28.05 21.06
N LYS A 771 -43.59 -28.69 19.93
CA LYS A 771 -43.96 -27.95 18.71
C LYS A 771 -45.12 -27.00 18.97
N LYS A 772 -46.20 -27.47 19.59
CA LYS A 772 -47.38 -26.63 19.90
C LYS A 772 -47.01 -25.44 20.78
N GLU A 773 -46.25 -25.66 21.86
CA GLU A 773 -45.84 -24.58 22.76
C GLU A 773 -44.94 -23.55 22.06
N LEU A 774 -43.96 -24.00 21.28
CA LEU A 774 -43.09 -23.11 20.52
C LEU A 774 -43.84 -22.33 19.43
N GLU A 775 -44.80 -22.95 18.75
CA GLU A 775 -45.68 -22.28 17.78
C GLU A 775 -46.60 -21.26 18.46
N ASN A 776 -47.11 -21.54 19.66
CA ASN A 776 -47.87 -20.58 20.48
C ASN A 776 -47.03 -19.36 20.86
N LEU A 777 -45.71 -19.52 21.02
CA LEU A 777 -44.73 -18.45 21.22
C LEU A 777 -44.29 -17.76 19.91
N GLY A 778 -44.96 -18.04 18.79
CA GLY A 778 -44.72 -17.44 17.48
C GLY A 778 -43.48 -17.94 16.75
N LYS A 779 -42.92 -19.11 17.14
CA LYS A 779 -41.74 -19.70 16.50
C LYS A 779 -42.14 -20.61 15.34
N LYS A 780 -41.34 -20.63 14.27
CA LYS A 780 -41.46 -21.59 13.17
C LYS A 780 -40.77 -22.90 13.55
N VAL A 781 -41.50 -24.00 13.57
CA VAL A 781 -40.98 -25.29 14.02
C VAL A 781 -41.20 -26.39 12.98
N LYS A 782 -40.18 -27.22 12.73
CA LYS A 782 -40.29 -28.43 11.91
C LYS A 782 -40.00 -29.67 12.75
N ILE A 783 -40.80 -30.72 12.58
CA ILE A 783 -40.51 -32.06 13.10
C ILE A 783 -39.96 -32.90 11.96
N ILE A 784 -38.81 -33.52 12.18
CA ILE A 784 -38.25 -34.55 11.30
C ILE A 784 -38.37 -35.88 12.03
N ASP A 785 -39.49 -36.58 11.79
CA ASP A 785 -39.79 -37.86 12.41
C ASP A 785 -38.97 -38.98 11.76
N GLY A 786 -38.21 -39.73 12.57
CA GLY A 786 -37.33 -40.79 12.09
C GLY A 786 -38.06 -41.92 11.36
N ASP A 787 -39.29 -42.22 11.76
CA ASP A 787 -40.07 -43.27 11.12
C ASP A 787 -40.58 -42.81 9.75
N LEU A 788 -41.07 -41.56 9.67
CA LEU A 788 -41.54 -40.97 8.40
C LEU A 788 -40.40 -40.82 7.39
N VAL A 789 -39.21 -40.40 7.84
CA VAL A 789 -38.03 -40.28 6.99
C VAL A 789 -37.59 -41.64 6.48
N ARG A 790 -37.57 -42.66 7.34
CA ARG A 790 -37.20 -44.02 6.95
C ARG A 790 -38.23 -44.64 6.01
N GLU A 791 -39.52 -44.42 6.24
CA GLU A 791 -40.61 -44.89 5.40
C GLU A 791 -40.70 -44.19 4.04
N ASN A 792 -40.16 -42.99 3.86
CA ASN A 792 -40.32 -42.23 2.61
C ASN A 792 -39.02 -42.03 1.85
N LEU A 793 -37.94 -41.64 2.53
CA LEU A 793 -36.69 -41.21 1.91
C LEU A 793 -35.60 -42.27 2.04
N HIS A 794 -35.49 -42.95 3.18
CA HIS A 794 -34.44 -43.93 3.44
C HIS A 794 -34.94 -45.39 3.42
N LYS A 795 -35.93 -45.69 2.57
CA LYS A 795 -36.58 -47.02 2.46
C LYS A 795 -35.60 -48.19 2.23
N HIS A 796 -34.43 -47.90 1.66
CA HIS A 796 -33.41 -48.89 1.33
C HIS A 796 -32.54 -49.31 2.53
N LEU A 797 -32.58 -48.57 3.65
CA LEU A 797 -31.77 -48.86 4.83
C LEU A 797 -32.49 -49.84 5.77
N GLY A 798 -31.79 -50.90 6.16
CA GLY A 798 -32.28 -51.90 7.13
C GLY A 798 -32.14 -51.49 8.59
N PHE A 799 -32.10 -52.48 9.49
CA PHE A 799 -31.91 -52.31 10.93
C PHE A 799 -30.55 -52.81 11.42
N SER A 800 -29.57 -52.94 10.52
CA SER A 800 -28.18 -53.19 10.93
C SER A 800 -27.59 -51.97 11.65
N VAL A 801 -26.49 -52.16 12.38
CA VAL A 801 -25.79 -51.08 13.08
C VAL A 801 -25.36 -49.99 12.09
N GLU A 802 -24.75 -50.39 10.97
CA GLU A 802 -24.32 -49.49 9.89
C GLU A 802 -25.50 -48.75 9.24
N ASP A 803 -26.62 -49.42 8.99
CA ASP A 803 -27.82 -48.79 8.42
C ASP A 803 -28.43 -47.75 9.38
N ILE A 804 -28.43 -48.03 10.68
CA ILE A 804 -28.92 -47.10 11.70
C ILE A 804 -27.99 -45.87 11.79
N LYS A 805 -26.67 -46.07 11.80
CA LYS A 805 -25.70 -44.96 11.78
C LYS A 805 -25.86 -44.10 10.52
N THR A 806 -25.99 -44.74 9.35
CA THR A 806 -26.20 -44.07 8.07
C THR A 806 -27.51 -43.28 8.06
N ASN A 807 -28.60 -43.87 8.56
CA ASN A 807 -29.88 -43.18 8.66
C ASN A 807 -29.81 -41.93 9.55
N ASN A 808 -29.15 -42.03 10.72
CA ASN A 808 -28.99 -40.88 11.62
C ASN A 808 -28.16 -39.76 10.97
N LYS A 809 -27.10 -40.12 10.23
CA LYS A 809 -26.29 -39.16 9.45
C LYS A 809 -27.15 -38.45 8.40
N LEU A 810 -27.93 -39.18 7.61
CA LEU A 810 -28.79 -38.59 6.58
C LEU A 810 -29.89 -37.70 7.19
N ILE A 811 -30.43 -38.06 8.36
CA ILE A 811 -31.35 -37.19 9.11
C ILE A 811 -30.68 -35.88 9.53
N ALA A 812 -29.43 -35.93 9.99
CA ALA A 812 -28.66 -34.71 10.29
C ALA A 812 -28.43 -33.87 9.02
N GLU A 813 -28.12 -34.49 7.89
CA GLU A 813 -27.99 -33.79 6.60
C GLU A 813 -29.32 -33.14 6.14
N LEU A 814 -30.46 -33.80 6.36
CA LEU A 814 -31.78 -33.19 6.13
C LEU A 814 -32.03 -31.98 7.04
N CYS A 815 -31.60 -32.03 8.30
CA CYS A 815 -31.70 -30.88 9.20
C CYS A 815 -30.88 -29.69 8.66
N LEU A 816 -29.67 -29.92 8.15
CA LEU A 816 -28.81 -28.87 7.57
C LEU A 816 -29.49 -28.11 6.43
N GLN A 817 -30.29 -28.79 5.61
CA GLN A 817 -31.03 -28.19 4.50
C GLN A 817 -32.16 -27.26 4.98
N GLU A 818 -32.62 -27.44 6.21
CA GLU A 818 -33.78 -26.75 6.78
C GLU A 818 -33.44 -25.69 7.83
N LEU A 819 -32.17 -25.59 8.26
CA LEU A 819 -31.73 -24.69 9.34
C LEU A 819 -32.09 -23.22 9.15
N LYS A 820 -32.30 -22.76 7.90
CA LYS A 820 -32.64 -21.36 7.59
C LYS A 820 -34.15 -21.09 7.54
N ASN A 821 -34.96 -22.14 7.50
CA ASN A 821 -36.40 -22.04 7.28
C ASN A 821 -37.20 -22.01 8.58
N TYR A 822 -36.59 -22.45 9.70
CA TYR A 822 -37.25 -22.65 10.98
C TYR A 822 -36.42 -22.05 12.13
N ASP A 823 -37.08 -21.74 13.24
CA ASP A 823 -36.42 -21.34 14.49
C ASP A 823 -35.98 -22.59 15.29
N TYR A 824 -36.73 -23.68 15.17
CA TYR A 824 -36.46 -24.96 15.83
C TYR A 824 -36.73 -26.15 14.90
N ILE A 825 -35.82 -27.13 14.93
CA ILE A 825 -36.02 -28.43 14.29
C ILE A 825 -36.04 -29.48 15.40
N LEU A 826 -37.13 -30.24 15.50
CA LEU A 826 -37.31 -31.28 16.50
C LEU A 826 -37.13 -32.65 15.84
N VAL A 827 -36.21 -33.45 16.37
CA VAL A 827 -35.83 -34.74 15.78
C VAL A 827 -36.10 -35.86 16.79
N PRO A 828 -37.31 -36.45 16.80
CA PRO A 828 -37.63 -37.58 17.67
C PRO A 828 -37.20 -38.91 17.04
N ILE A 829 -36.00 -39.39 17.39
CA ILE A 829 -35.47 -40.67 16.89
C ILE A 829 -34.85 -41.52 18.00
N ILE A 830 -34.60 -42.81 17.74
CA ILE A 830 -33.97 -43.66 18.76
C ILE A 830 -32.50 -43.27 18.95
N SER A 831 -31.73 -43.07 17.87
CA SER A 831 -30.31 -42.67 17.91
C SER A 831 -29.43 -43.43 18.94
N PRO A 832 -29.36 -44.77 18.87
CA PRO A 832 -28.79 -45.59 19.94
C PRO A 832 -27.28 -45.45 20.13
N PHE A 833 -26.52 -45.03 19.12
CA PHE A 833 -25.06 -44.98 19.16
C PHE A 833 -24.55 -43.57 19.50
N LYS A 834 -23.61 -43.47 20.44
CA LYS A 834 -22.93 -42.24 20.85
C LYS A 834 -22.24 -41.56 19.67
N GLU A 835 -21.63 -42.34 18.79
CA GLU A 835 -20.98 -41.85 17.57
C GLU A 835 -21.95 -41.04 16.68
N SER A 836 -23.17 -41.52 16.45
CA SER A 836 -24.16 -40.79 15.65
C SER A 836 -24.58 -39.46 16.29
N ARG A 837 -24.68 -39.43 17.62
CA ARG A 837 -25.04 -38.20 18.37
C ARG A 837 -23.89 -37.21 18.40
N ASN A 838 -22.65 -37.70 18.54
CA ASN A 838 -21.45 -36.86 18.44
C ASN A 838 -21.29 -36.25 17.05
N LEU A 839 -21.54 -37.02 15.99
CA LEU A 839 -21.55 -36.50 14.62
C LEU A 839 -22.58 -35.36 14.47
N ALA A 840 -23.81 -35.54 14.96
CA ALA A 840 -24.81 -34.49 14.95
C ALA A 840 -24.34 -33.25 15.75
N ARG A 841 -23.75 -33.45 16.94
CA ARG A 841 -23.19 -32.38 17.76
C ARG A 841 -22.05 -31.63 17.06
N GLU A 842 -21.18 -32.33 16.35
CA GLU A 842 -20.11 -31.73 15.53
C GLU A 842 -20.67 -30.91 14.36
N LEU A 843 -21.75 -31.38 13.73
CA LEU A 843 -22.39 -30.71 12.60
C LEU A 843 -23.10 -29.41 12.98
N PHE A 844 -23.82 -29.38 14.11
CA PHE A 844 -24.62 -28.20 14.52
C PHE A 844 -23.99 -27.37 15.64
N GLY A 845 -22.91 -27.83 16.27
CA GLY A 845 -22.19 -27.09 17.30
C GLY A 845 -23.08 -26.66 18.48
N LYS A 846 -23.09 -25.36 18.79
CA LYS A 846 -23.87 -24.77 19.89
C LYS A 846 -25.40 -24.82 19.67
N ASP A 847 -25.83 -25.05 18.44
CA ASP A 847 -27.25 -25.10 18.08
C ASP A 847 -27.83 -26.52 18.20
N PHE A 848 -26.99 -27.53 18.51
CA PHE A 848 -27.42 -28.89 18.86
C PHE A 848 -27.82 -28.98 20.34
N ILE A 849 -29.02 -29.51 20.60
CA ILE A 849 -29.50 -29.76 21.96
C ILE A 849 -29.90 -31.23 22.06
N GLU A 850 -29.11 -32.03 22.77
CA GLU A 850 -29.40 -33.43 23.02
C GLU A 850 -30.38 -33.57 24.18
N VAL A 851 -31.59 -34.00 23.86
CA VAL A 851 -32.66 -34.25 24.83
C VAL A 851 -32.76 -35.75 25.07
N PHE A 852 -32.20 -36.22 26.19
CA PHE A 852 -32.28 -37.61 26.56
C PHE A 852 -33.62 -37.92 27.24
N VAL A 853 -34.47 -38.66 26.53
CA VAL A 853 -35.75 -39.15 27.01
C VAL A 853 -35.54 -40.47 27.74
N ASN A 854 -35.16 -40.36 29.02
CA ASN A 854 -34.86 -41.46 29.90
C ASN A 854 -36.14 -42.13 30.40
N CYS A 855 -36.35 -43.37 29.97
CA CYS A 855 -37.45 -44.22 30.39
C CYS A 855 -36.91 -45.63 30.60
N SER A 856 -37.30 -46.30 31.68
CA SER A 856 -36.88 -47.69 31.89
C SER A 856 -37.44 -48.61 30.80
N LEU A 857 -36.69 -49.66 30.47
CA LEU A 857 -37.12 -50.63 29.46
C LEU A 857 -38.44 -51.30 29.85
N ASP A 858 -38.65 -51.59 31.12
CA ASP A 858 -39.90 -52.20 31.62
C ASP A 858 -41.10 -51.27 31.42
N GLU A 859 -40.92 -49.98 31.65
CA GLU A 859 -41.97 -48.99 31.42
C GLU A 859 -42.25 -48.79 29.91
N CYS A 860 -41.20 -48.80 29.08
CA CYS A 860 -41.35 -48.79 27.62
C CYS A 860 -42.13 -50.02 27.12
N LYS A 861 -41.85 -51.21 27.66
CA LYS A 861 -42.56 -52.45 27.37
C LYS A 861 -44.03 -52.42 27.81
N LYS A 862 -44.34 -51.82 28.95
CA LYS A 862 -45.72 -51.65 29.41
C LYS A 862 -46.51 -50.71 28.49
N ARG A 863 -45.87 -49.64 28.01
CA ARG A 863 -46.51 -48.66 27.12
C ARG A 863 -46.73 -49.19 25.72
N ASP A 864 -45.77 -49.98 25.21
CA ASP A 864 -45.67 -50.58 23.86
C ASP A 864 -46.64 -50.03 22.81
N VAL A 865 -46.56 -48.71 22.57
CA VAL A 865 -47.58 -47.96 21.82
C VAL A 865 -47.70 -48.46 20.37
N LYS A 866 -46.67 -49.14 19.86
CA LYS A 866 -46.58 -49.65 18.48
C LYS A 866 -46.64 -51.18 18.40
N GLY A 867 -46.84 -51.89 19.52
CA GLY A 867 -46.84 -53.35 19.58
C GLY A 867 -45.48 -53.98 19.20
N LEU A 868 -44.40 -53.22 19.26
CA LEU A 868 -43.07 -53.65 18.81
C LEU A 868 -42.42 -54.58 19.83
N TYR A 869 -42.61 -54.30 21.13
CA TYR A 869 -42.08 -55.16 22.19
C TYR A 869 -42.81 -56.50 22.24
N GLU A 870 -44.12 -56.51 21.99
CA GLU A 870 -44.90 -57.75 21.85
C GLU A 870 -44.41 -58.61 20.68
N LYS A 871 -44.17 -57.99 19.50
CA LYS A 871 -43.62 -58.68 18.33
C LYS A 871 -42.22 -59.24 18.57
N VAL A 872 -41.38 -58.50 19.29
CA VAL A 872 -40.06 -59.00 19.73
C VAL A 872 -40.21 -60.20 20.66
N ALA A 873 -41.15 -60.17 21.61
CA ALA A 873 -41.41 -61.29 22.51
C ALA A 873 -41.92 -62.55 21.79
N LYS A 874 -42.63 -62.38 20.66
CA LYS A 874 -43.07 -63.47 19.77
C LYS A 874 -41.98 -63.96 18.80
N GLY A 875 -40.79 -63.35 18.79
CA GLY A 875 -39.70 -63.68 17.88
C GLY A 875 -39.88 -63.18 16.44
N GLU A 876 -40.85 -62.29 16.20
CA GLU A 876 -41.19 -61.76 14.88
C GLU A 876 -40.27 -60.60 14.44
N LEU A 877 -39.53 -60.00 15.38
CA LEU A 877 -38.60 -58.89 15.14
C LEU A 877 -37.21 -59.18 15.73
N ASN A 878 -36.23 -59.31 14.84
CA ASN A 878 -34.81 -59.43 15.18
C ASN A 878 -34.12 -58.07 15.18
N ASN A 879 -32.97 -57.92 15.86
CA ASN A 879 -32.16 -56.67 15.91
C ASN A 879 -32.87 -55.45 16.52
N PHE A 880 -33.81 -55.67 17.42
CA PHE A 880 -34.52 -54.59 18.11
C PHE A 880 -33.64 -53.86 19.14
N ILE A 881 -33.60 -52.53 19.06
CA ILE A 881 -32.79 -51.66 19.93
C ILE A 881 -33.31 -51.72 21.38
N GLY A 882 -32.41 -51.92 22.33
CA GLY A 882 -32.70 -52.09 23.76
C GLY A 882 -33.03 -53.53 24.19
N ILE A 883 -33.09 -54.48 23.25
CA ILE A 883 -33.25 -55.92 23.54
C ILE A 883 -32.10 -56.71 22.91
N HIS A 884 -31.96 -56.65 21.58
CA HIS A 884 -30.93 -57.37 20.83
C HIS A 884 -29.71 -56.49 20.55
N THR A 885 -29.94 -55.22 20.21
CA THR A 885 -28.90 -54.22 19.94
C THR A 885 -28.83 -53.26 21.12
N PRO A 886 -27.64 -52.99 21.70
CA PRO A 886 -27.52 -52.12 22.86
C PRO A 886 -27.93 -50.68 22.52
N TYR A 887 -28.50 -49.99 23.51
CA TYR A 887 -28.70 -48.54 23.48
C TYR A 887 -27.61 -47.90 24.35
N GLU A 888 -26.74 -47.10 23.75
CA GLU A 888 -25.68 -46.38 24.47
C GLU A 888 -26.28 -45.11 25.09
N PHE A 889 -26.50 -45.15 26.40
CA PHE A 889 -27.06 -44.04 27.14
C PHE A 889 -26.19 -42.78 27.03
N PRO A 890 -26.78 -41.60 26.75
CA PRO A 890 -26.04 -40.35 26.77
C PRO A 890 -25.49 -40.02 28.17
N GLU A 891 -24.18 -39.78 28.26
CA GLU A 891 -23.53 -39.42 29.54
C GLU A 891 -23.63 -37.91 29.84
N ASN A 892 -23.63 -37.06 28.80
CA ASN A 892 -23.59 -35.59 28.90
C ASN A 892 -24.66 -34.94 28.02
N SER A 893 -25.93 -35.32 28.21
CA SER A 893 -27.04 -34.64 27.50
C SER A 893 -27.32 -33.26 28.06
N ASP A 894 -27.73 -32.36 27.17
CA ASP A 894 -28.08 -30.98 27.50
C ASP A 894 -29.36 -30.93 28.37
N VAL A 895 -30.33 -31.80 28.08
CA VAL A 895 -31.56 -31.96 28.87
C VAL A 895 -31.86 -33.44 29.10
N ILE A 896 -32.21 -33.83 30.33
CA ILE A 896 -32.62 -35.19 30.68
C ILE A 896 -34.07 -35.18 31.17
N LEU A 897 -34.93 -35.97 30.53
CA LEU A 897 -36.35 -36.14 30.85
C LEU A 897 -36.59 -37.53 31.43
N LYS A 898 -37.14 -37.62 32.64
CA LYS A 898 -37.40 -38.90 33.35
C LYS A 898 -38.85 -39.31 33.21
N THR A 899 -39.24 -39.69 31.99
CA THR A 899 -40.63 -39.96 31.60
C THR A 899 -41.28 -41.16 32.30
N SER A 900 -40.56 -41.94 33.10
CA SER A 900 -41.12 -42.96 33.98
C SER A 900 -41.82 -42.38 35.22
N ILE A 901 -41.49 -41.13 35.59
CA ILE A 901 -42.04 -40.44 36.76
C ILE A 901 -42.53 -39.02 36.46
N GLU A 902 -42.05 -38.41 35.37
CA GLU A 902 -42.48 -37.10 34.89
C GLU A 902 -43.67 -37.24 33.94
N ASN A 903 -44.65 -36.35 34.06
CA ASN A 903 -45.71 -36.24 33.06
C ASN A 903 -45.22 -35.45 31.82
N VAL A 904 -46.05 -35.41 30.77
CA VAL A 904 -45.68 -34.78 29.50
C VAL A 904 -45.48 -33.27 29.64
N GLU A 905 -46.33 -32.58 30.40
CA GLU A 905 -46.26 -31.13 30.61
C GLU A 905 -44.98 -30.74 31.37
N GLU A 906 -44.64 -31.47 32.44
CA GLU A 906 -43.39 -31.30 33.18
C GLU A 906 -42.16 -31.48 32.28
N SER A 907 -42.20 -32.50 31.42
CA SER A 907 -41.11 -32.80 30.47
C SER A 907 -40.94 -31.67 29.44
N VAL A 908 -42.05 -31.14 28.90
CA VAL A 908 -42.07 -30.02 27.96
C VAL A 908 -41.54 -28.75 28.62
N GLN A 909 -42.01 -28.43 29.83
CA GLN A 909 -41.58 -27.23 30.55
C GLN A 909 -40.08 -27.26 30.89
N LYS A 910 -39.51 -28.42 31.19
CA LYS A 910 -38.06 -28.56 31.40
C LYS A 910 -37.24 -28.20 30.18
N VAL A 911 -37.68 -28.64 29.00
CA VAL A 911 -37.01 -28.29 27.74
C VAL A 911 -37.17 -26.79 27.47
N LEU A 912 -38.37 -26.21 27.65
CA LEU A 912 -38.60 -24.76 27.48
C LEU A 912 -37.73 -23.91 28.43
N ASN A 913 -37.64 -24.30 29.70
CA ASN A 913 -36.80 -23.61 30.68
C ASN A 913 -35.32 -23.63 30.29
N PHE A 914 -34.85 -24.74 29.71
CA PHE A 914 -33.49 -24.83 29.19
C PHE A 914 -33.27 -23.92 27.98
N LEU A 915 -34.27 -23.79 27.09
CA LEU A 915 -34.17 -22.95 25.89
C LEU A 915 -34.11 -21.44 26.21
N GLY A 916 -34.64 -21.02 27.35
CA GLY A 916 -34.76 -19.63 27.76
C GLY A 916 -35.97 -18.92 27.11
N PRO A 917 -36.20 -17.64 27.45
CA PRO A 917 -37.32 -16.84 26.94
C PRO A 917 -37.27 -16.57 25.42
#